data_AF-A0A916W6G7-F1
#
_entry.id   AF-A0A916W6G7-F1
#
_cell.length_a   1.000
_cell.length_b   1.000
_cell.length_c   1.000
_cell.angle_alpha   90.00
_cell.angle_beta   90.00
_cell.angle_gamma   90.00
#
_symmetry.space_group_name_H-M   'P 1'
#
loop_
_entity.id
_entity.type
_entity.pdbx_description
1 polymer ?
#
loop_
_entity_poly.entity_id
_entity_poly.type
_entity_poly.pdbx_seq_one_letter_code
_entity_poly.pdbx_strand_id
1 'polypeptide(L)'
;MLRAGLLLPLMLLLLSPSLPGEAQPAAGGTSGVASADHVVYVKLGTSAIELYGPWKFHTGDNLSWAQPGFDDSGWANMGLVPPEGSDGYVPGWTARGYAGYSGYAWYRLQVVVEGTPGPLALKMPEGVDDAYQVFVDGARIGEFGSFGTRHVTAYSALPRAFRLPPDIRDRTITIAIRMWMDSATPFNSPDAGGLHGPPVLGYASIIGAQVQLDWDAIAHYIGSGFLEMLILVMALVMALTLFWLDWDEKSYVWLAFVCLATIISNGVVLLDNFTTAVGQTASVLVTDVFATPLRIGCWVLFWGFWFGLPRIRRLHSVVWPAVFLLALGTALLRAPLYGQHVPVHAATWIEPLRLCLKLYLGVLLLVVAFQGFKRNKAEGGLAATAVIFAVFANYQHELRIVHIPTAFTIVGFSISLGSLSTIVSLLLITIMLLARFIAARRAEEQWKLEIAQARHVQEVLIPNKLPQVAGLSIESEYHPAREVGGDFFQIIPGEDDDSALVVVGDVTGKGLQAGMLVALIVGAVRLQAQVDNNPQQVLAALNRQLSEREHASATCLALRFMPDGLVQLANAGHLPPYLNGVEMQIEGALPLGILPDITYPTLSFRLDSGDSLVLMSDGVAEAQDTHGNLFGFGRTEELLRSSSSPSKIARAAKEFGQTDDILVLKVQRTTTEAAFADKAVALAN
;
A
#
# COMPACT_ATOMS: atom_id res chain seq x y z
N MET A 1 14.34 20.68 -8.05
CA MET A 1 15.70 20.68 -7.49
C MET A 1 15.68 21.30 -6.10
N LEU A 2 15.43 20.51 -5.04
CA LEU A 2 15.68 20.92 -3.66
C LEU A 2 17.02 20.31 -3.23
N ARG A 3 18.00 21.14 -2.88
CA ARG A 3 19.32 20.73 -2.42
C ARG A 3 19.19 19.98 -1.09
N ALA A 4 19.77 18.78 -1.03
CA ALA A 4 19.90 17.92 0.15
C ALA A 4 20.75 18.52 1.32
N GLY A 5 21.00 19.83 1.33
CA GLY A 5 21.90 20.49 2.29
C GLY A 5 21.26 20.90 3.62
N LEU A 6 19.93 20.82 3.76
CA LEU A 6 19.20 21.26 4.95
C LEU A 6 18.94 20.15 5.99
N LEU A 7 19.20 18.88 5.65
CA LEU A 7 18.97 17.75 6.56
C LEU A 7 20.22 17.34 7.37
N LEU A 8 21.41 17.69 6.91
CA LEU A 8 22.66 17.41 7.62
C LEU A 8 22.79 18.12 9.00
N PRO A 9 22.35 19.39 9.17
CA PRO A 9 22.43 20.05 10.48
C PRO A 9 21.45 19.47 11.50
N LEU A 10 20.29 18.96 11.05
CA LEU A 10 19.32 18.29 11.91
C LEU A 10 19.85 16.94 12.42
N MET A 11 20.67 16.28 11.59
CA MET A 11 21.34 15.01 11.93
C MET A 11 22.43 15.19 13.00
N LEU A 12 23.15 16.32 13.00
CA LEU A 12 24.19 16.65 13.98
C LEU A 12 23.62 17.13 15.33
N LEU A 13 22.42 17.73 15.33
CA LEU A 13 21.73 18.14 16.56
C LEU A 13 21.12 16.97 17.35
N LEU A 14 20.88 15.82 16.70
CA LEU A 14 20.40 14.58 17.32
C LEU A 14 21.54 13.68 17.84
N LEU A 15 22.81 14.05 17.60
CA LEU A 15 24.01 13.31 18.00
C LEU A 15 24.70 13.89 19.25
N SER A 16 24.13 14.90 19.89
CA SER A 16 24.66 15.43 21.15
C SER A 16 24.39 14.43 22.29
N PRO A 17 25.41 14.03 23.07
CA PRO A 17 25.18 13.17 24.23
C PRO A 17 24.33 13.96 25.24
N SER A 18 23.12 13.47 25.49
CA SER A 18 22.27 13.97 26.57
C SER A 18 22.97 13.60 27.88
N LEU A 19 23.31 14.60 28.69
CA LEU A 19 23.70 14.37 30.08
C LEU A 19 22.58 13.58 30.77
N PRO A 20 22.90 12.51 31.53
CA PRO A 20 21.87 11.81 32.29
C PRO A 20 21.16 12.81 33.21
N GLY A 21 19.83 12.83 33.13
CA GLY A 21 19.01 13.60 34.04
C GLY A 21 19.39 13.24 35.47
N GLU A 22 19.60 14.27 36.30
CA GLU A 22 19.90 14.13 37.72
C GLU A 22 18.99 13.07 38.34
N ALA A 23 19.59 11.99 38.82
CA ALA A 23 18.94 11.11 39.76
C ALA A 23 18.48 11.98 40.94
N GLN A 24 17.16 12.08 41.13
CA GLN A 24 16.64 12.64 42.37
C GLN A 24 17.24 11.84 43.52
N PRO A 25 17.86 12.49 44.52
CA PRO A 25 18.44 11.78 45.63
C PRO A 25 17.31 11.02 46.33
N ALA A 26 17.47 9.70 46.42
CA ALA A 26 16.68 8.88 47.31
C ALA A 26 16.66 9.58 48.67
N ALA A 27 15.46 9.94 49.14
CA ALA A 27 15.29 10.53 50.45
C ALA A 27 15.85 9.53 51.47
N GLY A 28 17.06 9.81 51.94
CA GLY A 28 17.76 9.03 52.95
C GLY A 28 17.00 9.06 54.26
N GLY A 29 16.08 8.11 54.42
CA GLY A 29 15.59 7.65 55.70
C GLY A 29 16.41 6.43 56.11
N THR A 30 17.60 6.66 56.67
CA THR A 30 18.37 5.62 57.35
C THR A 30 17.61 5.15 58.58
N SER A 31 17.03 3.95 58.52
CA SER A 31 16.86 3.06 59.69
C SER A 31 16.32 1.70 59.26
N GLY A 32 17.24 0.81 58.89
CA GLY A 32 17.01 -0.64 58.81
C GLY A 32 18.23 -1.34 59.37
N VAL A 33 18.19 -1.63 60.67
CA VAL A 33 19.24 -2.35 61.38
C VAL A 33 19.40 -3.73 60.72
N ALA A 34 20.60 -4.06 60.25
CA ALA A 34 20.96 -5.43 59.93
C ALA A 34 20.99 -6.21 61.26
N SER A 35 19.87 -6.81 61.65
CA SER A 35 19.81 -7.74 62.78
C SER A 35 20.30 -9.11 62.33
N ALA A 36 21.15 -9.73 63.15
CA ALA A 36 21.60 -11.11 62.98
C ALA A 36 20.48 -12.16 63.24
N ASP A 37 19.28 -11.72 63.63
CA ASP A 37 18.11 -12.56 63.88
C ASP A 37 17.18 -12.64 62.65
N HIS A 38 16.51 -13.78 62.49
CA HIS A 38 15.63 -14.19 61.37
C HIS A 38 14.36 -13.33 61.16
N VAL A 39 14.23 -12.21 61.87
CA VAL A 39 13.00 -11.43 62.00
C VAL A 39 13.28 -9.96 61.72
N VAL A 40 12.57 -9.38 60.75
CA VAL A 40 12.67 -7.95 60.42
C VAL A 40 11.65 -7.18 61.26
N TYR A 41 12.12 -6.29 62.12
CA TYR A 41 11.26 -5.39 62.89
C TYR A 41 10.86 -4.18 62.05
N VAL A 42 9.56 -4.03 61.81
CA VAL A 42 8.99 -2.96 60.98
C VAL A 42 8.10 -2.08 61.84
N LYS A 43 8.57 -0.86 62.13
CA LYS A 43 7.76 0.20 62.76
C LYS A 43 7.30 1.18 61.70
N LEU A 44 6.09 0.99 61.23
CA LEU A 44 5.47 1.87 60.22
C LEU A 44 4.94 3.12 60.94
N GLY A 45 5.70 4.21 60.91
CA GLY A 45 5.18 5.52 61.32
C GLY A 45 4.08 5.98 60.35
N THR A 46 4.44 6.85 59.39
CA THR A 46 3.57 7.30 58.29
C THR A 46 4.09 6.88 56.90
N SER A 47 4.96 5.87 56.80
CA SER A 47 5.70 5.55 55.55
C SER A 47 5.53 4.09 55.07
N ALA A 48 6.26 3.73 54.01
CA ALA A 48 6.48 2.37 53.53
C ALA A 48 7.95 1.95 53.81
N ILE A 49 8.23 0.64 53.80
CA ILE A 49 9.57 0.07 54.03
C ILE A 49 9.90 -0.98 52.97
N GLU A 50 11.14 -0.96 52.49
CA GLU A 50 11.69 -1.96 51.57
C GLU A 50 12.19 -3.18 52.35
N LEU A 51 11.73 -4.36 51.96
CA LEU A 51 12.07 -5.62 52.62
C LEU A 51 13.31 -6.23 51.98
N TYR A 52 14.48 -5.76 52.40
CA TYR A 52 15.77 -6.26 51.89
C TYR A 52 16.14 -7.68 52.34
N GLY A 53 15.63 -8.14 53.48
CA GLY A 53 15.88 -9.48 54.00
C GLY A 53 16.14 -9.51 55.51
N PRO A 54 16.62 -10.64 56.07
CA PRO A 54 17.22 -11.78 55.35
C PRO A 54 16.18 -12.75 54.78
N TRP A 55 15.89 -12.66 53.47
CA TRP A 55 14.98 -13.59 52.81
C TRP A 55 15.56 -15.00 52.80
N LYS A 56 14.79 -15.97 53.27
CA LYS A 56 15.06 -17.40 53.12
C LYS A 56 14.68 -17.87 51.73
N PHE A 57 15.47 -18.77 51.16
CA PHE A 57 15.31 -19.27 49.80
C PHE A 57 15.42 -20.79 49.72
N HIS A 58 14.52 -21.41 48.97
CA HIS A 58 14.52 -22.83 48.72
C HIS A 58 13.93 -23.15 47.34
N THR A 59 14.52 -24.12 46.64
CA THR A 59 14.05 -24.59 45.33
C THR A 59 13.02 -25.71 45.48
N GLY A 60 12.17 -25.91 44.47
CA GLY A 60 11.09 -26.88 44.51
C GLY A 60 9.74 -26.25 44.86
N ASP A 61 8.73 -27.10 45.05
CA ASP A 61 7.35 -26.64 45.13
C ASP A 61 6.55 -27.38 46.20
N ASN A 62 6.31 -26.72 47.33
CA ASN A 62 5.41 -27.24 48.35
C ASN A 62 4.64 -26.10 49.03
N LEU A 63 3.32 -26.12 48.88
CA LEU A 63 2.43 -25.11 49.47
C LEU A 63 2.47 -25.08 51.00
N SER A 64 2.90 -26.14 51.68
CA SER A 64 3.08 -26.12 53.13
C SER A 64 4.15 -25.13 53.58
N TRP A 65 5.08 -24.74 52.71
CA TRP A 65 6.12 -23.75 53.01
C TRP A 65 5.58 -22.33 53.16
N ALA A 66 4.33 -22.07 52.77
CA ALA A 66 3.65 -20.81 53.04
C ALA A 66 3.18 -20.68 54.51
N GLN A 67 3.06 -21.80 55.24
CA GLN A 67 2.45 -21.83 56.58
C GLN A 67 3.32 -21.10 57.62
N PRO A 68 2.75 -20.30 58.53
CA PRO A 68 3.53 -19.46 59.45
C PRO A 68 4.42 -20.29 60.38
N GLY A 69 3.96 -21.47 60.82
CA GLY A 69 4.71 -22.37 61.71
C GLY A 69 5.74 -23.29 61.03
N PHE A 70 6.00 -23.13 59.73
CA PHE A 70 7.02 -23.92 59.04
C PHE A 70 8.44 -23.47 59.46
N ASP A 71 9.30 -24.45 59.78
CA ASP A 71 10.71 -24.23 60.12
C ASP A 71 11.56 -24.12 58.85
N ASP A 72 11.98 -22.89 58.54
CA ASP A 72 12.83 -22.53 57.40
C ASP A 72 14.29 -22.27 57.81
N SER A 73 14.70 -22.65 59.02
CA SER A 73 16.07 -22.44 59.53
C SER A 73 17.13 -23.06 58.62
N GLY A 74 16.82 -24.21 58.01
CA GLY A 74 17.69 -24.91 57.05
C GLY A 74 17.72 -24.30 55.64
N TRP A 75 16.94 -23.26 55.35
CA TRP A 75 16.92 -22.62 54.03
C TRP A 75 18.11 -21.67 53.85
N ALA A 76 18.58 -21.56 52.60
CA ALA A 76 19.63 -20.63 52.22
C ALA A 76 19.16 -19.17 52.37
N ASN A 77 20.08 -18.23 52.53
CA ASN A 77 19.75 -16.81 52.56
C ASN A 77 19.90 -16.20 51.16
N MET A 78 18.91 -15.42 50.72
CA MET A 78 18.86 -14.73 49.42
C MET A 78 18.45 -13.27 49.60
N GLY A 79 19.29 -12.49 50.29
CA GLY A 79 19.01 -11.06 50.52
C GLY A 79 18.87 -10.27 49.22
N LEU A 80 18.03 -9.24 49.24
CA LEU A 80 17.67 -8.42 48.08
C LEU A 80 18.34 -7.04 48.10
N VAL A 81 19.52 -6.94 48.73
CA VAL A 81 20.33 -5.71 48.74
C VAL A 81 21.05 -5.59 47.39
N PRO A 82 20.85 -4.51 46.63
CA PRO A 82 21.54 -4.28 45.36
C PRO A 82 23.06 -4.16 45.57
N PRO A 83 23.89 -4.67 44.64
CA PRO A 83 25.34 -4.45 44.67
C PRO A 83 25.69 -2.95 44.64
N GLU A 84 26.78 -2.55 45.30
CA GLU A 84 27.26 -1.17 45.24
C GLU A 84 27.54 -0.75 43.78
N GLY A 85 27.03 0.43 43.39
CA GLY A 85 27.18 0.97 42.03
C GLY A 85 26.19 0.40 41.01
N SER A 86 25.25 -0.46 41.42
CA SER A 86 24.10 -0.85 40.59
C SER A 86 22.99 0.20 40.65
N ASP A 87 22.15 0.26 39.61
CA ASP A 87 20.96 1.12 39.55
C ASP A 87 19.79 0.57 40.41
N GLY A 88 20.09 -0.11 41.52
CA GLY A 88 19.10 -0.77 42.37
C GLY A 88 18.69 -2.19 41.92
N TYR A 89 19.31 -2.73 40.86
CA TYR A 89 19.05 -4.07 40.34
C TYR A 89 19.76 -5.16 41.17
N VAL A 90 19.03 -6.22 41.52
CA VAL A 90 19.56 -7.40 42.23
C VAL A 90 19.67 -8.57 41.25
N PRO A 91 20.83 -9.22 41.08
CA PRO A 91 20.93 -10.43 40.26
C PRO A 91 20.05 -11.56 40.78
N GLY A 92 19.47 -12.33 39.86
CA GLY A 92 18.60 -13.47 40.16
C GLY A 92 19.33 -14.70 40.69
N TRP A 93 18.57 -15.75 41.00
CA TRP A 93 19.12 -16.96 41.64
C TRP A 93 20.11 -17.72 40.76
N THR A 94 20.06 -17.60 39.43
CA THR A 94 21.02 -18.28 38.54
C THR A 94 22.44 -17.74 38.73
N ALA A 95 22.58 -16.44 38.96
CA ALA A 95 23.85 -15.79 39.30
C ALA A 95 24.26 -15.98 40.77
N ARG A 96 23.38 -16.54 41.61
CA ARG A 96 23.53 -16.59 43.07
C ARG A 96 23.47 -18.03 43.63
N GLY A 97 24.17 -18.94 42.96
CA GLY A 97 24.39 -20.31 43.43
C GLY A 97 23.43 -21.37 42.87
N TYR A 98 22.44 -20.96 42.06
CA TYR A 98 21.46 -21.88 41.43
C TYR A 98 21.54 -21.81 39.90
N ALA A 99 22.76 -21.83 39.36
CA ALA A 99 22.99 -21.77 37.92
C ALA A 99 22.25 -22.91 37.18
N GLY A 100 21.51 -22.57 36.12
CA GLY A 100 20.75 -23.53 35.32
C GLY A 100 19.49 -24.09 35.99
N TYR A 101 19.14 -23.65 37.21
CA TYR A 101 17.90 -24.03 37.85
C TYR A 101 16.71 -23.31 37.20
N SER A 102 15.65 -24.03 36.87
CA SER A 102 14.36 -23.50 36.42
C SER A 102 13.22 -24.27 37.10
N GLY A 103 12.01 -23.71 37.07
CA GLY A 103 10.86 -24.23 37.81
C GLY A 103 10.55 -23.40 39.05
N TYR A 104 10.09 -24.06 40.11
CA TYR A 104 9.55 -23.39 41.28
C TYR A 104 10.62 -23.03 42.31
N ALA A 105 10.56 -21.83 42.86
CA ALA A 105 11.37 -21.44 44.00
C ALA A 105 10.55 -20.64 45.01
N TRP A 106 10.98 -20.63 46.25
CA TRP A 106 10.28 -19.98 47.34
C TRP A 106 11.18 -19.00 48.06
N TYR A 107 10.68 -17.78 48.26
CA TYR A 107 11.23 -16.79 49.17
C TYR A 107 10.37 -16.74 50.42
N ARG A 108 10.99 -16.60 51.60
CA ARG A 108 10.27 -16.51 52.87
C ARG A 108 10.92 -15.50 53.81
N LEU A 109 10.10 -14.72 54.51
CA LEU A 109 10.55 -13.68 55.45
C LEU A 109 9.56 -13.54 56.60
N GLN A 110 10.07 -13.49 57.84
CA GLN A 110 9.28 -13.13 59.00
C GLN A 110 9.43 -11.64 59.30
N VAL A 111 8.29 -10.96 59.43
CA VAL A 111 8.23 -9.51 59.63
C VAL A 111 7.36 -9.22 60.85
N VAL A 112 7.90 -8.50 61.83
CA VAL A 112 7.13 -7.99 62.96
C VAL A 112 6.54 -6.64 62.56
N VAL A 113 5.21 -6.57 62.52
CA VAL A 113 4.48 -5.36 62.12
C VAL A 113 3.96 -4.68 63.38
N GLU A 114 4.49 -3.50 63.73
CA GLU A 114 4.07 -2.73 64.90
C GLU A 114 3.41 -1.39 64.51
N GLY A 115 2.38 -0.99 65.26
CA GLY A 115 1.86 0.37 65.28
C GLY A 115 1.05 0.81 64.06
N THR A 116 0.33 -0.09 63.40
CA THR A 116 -0.37 0.19 62.12
C THR A 116 -1.87 0.45 62.30
N PRO A 117 -2.35 1.72 62.30
CA PRO A 117 -3.77 2.05 62.46
C PRO A 117 -4.61 1.80 61.19
N GLY A 118 -3.97 1.68 60.02
CA GLY A 118 -4.60 1.61 58.70
C GLY A 118 -4.35 0.31 57.92
N PRO A 119 -5.03 0.11 56.78
CA PRO A 119 -4.84 -1.06 55.94
C PRO A 119 -3.43 -1.07 55.31
N LEU A 120 -2.84 -2.26 55.23
CA LEU A 120 -1.50 -2.47 54.67
C LEU A 120 -1.57 -3.11 53.28
N ALA A 121 -0.54 -2.88 52.49
CA ALA A 121 -0.32 -3.55 51.21
C ALA A 121 1.16 -3.87 51.01
N LEU A 122 1.43 -4.88 50.20
CA LEU A 122 2.76 -5.28 49.75
C LEU A 122 2.87 -5.02 48.25
N LYS A 123 3.75 -4.09 47.87
CA LYS A 123 4.15 -3.84 46.48
C LYS A 123 5.23 -4.85 46.09
N MET A 124 5.09 -5.43 44.90
CA MET A 124 6.13 -6.25 44.29
C MET A 124 7.11 -5.36 43.51
N PRO A 125 8.40 -5.72 43.43
CA PRO A 125 9.38 -4.93 42.68
C PRO A 125 9.05 -4.91 41.18
N GLU A 126 9.58 -3.92 40.46
CA GLU A 126 9.36 -3.78 39.01
C GLU A 126 10.03 -4.90 38.21
N GLY A 127 11.23 -5.30 38.63
CA GLY A 127 11.95 -6.43 38.06
C GLY A 127 11.58 -7.74 38.76
N VAL A 128 10.65 -8.49 38.18
CA VAL A 128 10.34 -9.86 38.59
C VAL A 128 10.32 -10.75 37.38
N ASP A 129 11.01 -11.88 37.47
CA ASP A 129 11.01 -12.85 36.39
C ASP A 129 9.76 -13.74 36.40
N ASP A 130 9.21 -13.91 35.20
CA ASP A 130 8.13 -14.84 34.85
C ASP A 130 6.84 -14.70 35.66
N ALA A 131 6.65 -15.53 36.69
CA ALA A 131 5.40 -15.60 37.43
C ALA A 131 5.60 -15.82 38.93
N TYR A 132 4.69 -15.30 39.75
CA TYR A 132 4.73 -15.47 41.20
C TYR A 132 3.36 -15.48 41.88
N GLN A 133 3.29 -16.08 43.06
CA GLN A 133 2.17 -16.03 44.00
C GLN A 133 2.68 -15.55 45.36
N VAL A 134 1.90 -14.70 46.01
CA VAL A 134 2.25 -14.11 47.31
C VAL A 134 1.32 -14.64 48.38
N PHE A 135 1.91 -15.10 49.48
CA PHE A 135 1.22 -15.65 50.63
C PHE A 135 1.60 -14.87 51.89
N VAL A 136 0.61 -14.67 52.76
CA VAL A 136 0.79 -14.10 54.09
C VAL A 136 0.13 -15.05 55.09
N ASP A 137 0.90 -15.54 56.06
CA ASP A 137 0.47 -16.51 57.06
C ASP A 137 -0.25 -17.74 56.45
N GLY A 138 0.29 -18.26 55.35
CA GLY A 138 -0.25 -19.40 54.62
C GLY A 138 -1.42 -19.08 53.68
N ALA A 139 -2.06 -17.91 53.79
CA ALA A 139 -3.14 -17.49 52.91
C ALA A 139 -2.60 -16.78 51.67
N ARG A 140 -3.06 -17.17 50.48
CA ARG A 140 -2.70 -16.50 49.22
C ARG A 140 -3.38 -15.13 49.13
N ILE A 141 -2.60 -14.06 49.07
CA ILE A 141 -3.10 -12.68 48.96
C ILE A 141 -3.11 -12.16 47.52
N GLY A 142 -2.37 -12.82 46.62
CA GLY A 142 -2.38 -12.48 45.21
C GLY A 142 -1.43 -13.30 44.35
N GLU A 143 -1.48 -13.06 43.05
CA GLU A 143 -0.62 -13.69 42.05
C GLU A 143 -0.42 -12.80 40.83
N PHE A 144 0.66 -13.07 40.10
CA PHE A 144 0.99 -12.52 38.81
C PHE A 144 1.52 -13.64 37.91
N GLY A 145 0.98 -13.76 36.70
CA GLY A 145 1.05 -15.01 35.93
C GLY A 145 -0.19 -15.87 36.12
N SER A 146 -0.34 -16.88 35.27
CA SER A 146 -1.44 -17.85 35.35
C SER A 146 -0.89 -19.22 35.73
N PHE A 147 -1.18 -19.67 36.95
CA PHE A 147 -0.73 -20.96 37.48
C PHE A 147 -1.74 -22.07 37.17
N GLY A 148 -1.61 -22.70 36.00
CA GLY A 148 -2.41 -23.85 35.61
C GLY A 148 -1.92 -25.16 36.24
N THR A 149 -2.71 -26.23 36.12
CA THR A 149 -2.37 -27.56 36.68
C THR A 149 -1.24 -28.28 35.93
N ARG A 150 -0.97 -27.90 34.68
CA ARG A 150 0.09 -28.51 33.84
C ARG A 150 1.14 -27.52 33.34
N HIS A 151 0.82 -26.23 33.28
CA HIS A 151 1.70 -25.19 32.74
C HIS A 151 1.45 -23.87 33.47
N VAL A 152 2.49 -23.07 33.61
CA VAL A 152 2.41 -21.69 34.10
C VAL A 152 2.62 -20.75 32.92
N THR A 153 1.78 -19.73 32.80
CA THR A 153 1.94 -18.68 31.79
C THR A 153 2.52 -17.44 32.43
N ALA A 154 3.70 -17.04 31.96
CA ALA A 154 4.35 -15.79 32.32
C ALA A 154 3.89 -14.63 31.42
N TYR A 155 3.96 -13.42 31.98
CA TYR A 155 3.67 -12.16 31.30
C TYR A 155 4.83 -11.19 31.54
N SER A 156 4.99 -10.19 30.67
CA SER A 156 5.94 -9.11 30.92
C SER A 156 5.60 -8.41 32.24
N ALA A 157 6.61 -8.17 33.09
CA ALA A 157 6.42 -7.68 34.45
C ALA A 157 5.59 -6.38 34.47
N LEU A 158 4.57 -6.35 35.33
CA LEU A 158 3.69 -5.19 35.52
C LEU A 158 3.70 -4.74 36.99
N PRO A 159 3.55 -3.44 37.28
CA PRO A 159 3.42 -2.93 38.64
C PRO A 159 2.24 -3.57 39.36
N ARG A 160 2.50 -4.23 40.49
CA ARG A 160 1.49 -4.92 41.29
C ARG A 160 1.69 -4.69 42.77
N ALA A 161 0.57 -4.54 43.47
CA ALA A 161 0.52 -4.59 44.92
C ALA A 161 -0.69 -5.39 45.39
N PHE A 162 -0.54 -6.03 46.55
CA PHE A 162 -1.57 -6.87 47.15
C PHE A 162 -1.91 -6.36 48.54
N ARG A 163 -3.20 -6.24 48.84
CA ARG A 163 -3.65 -5.85 50.17
C ARG A 163 -3.42 -7.00 51.15
N LEU A 164 -2.93 -6.66 52.33
CA LEU A 164 -2.79 -7.60 53.43
C LEU A 164 -4.15 -7.83 54.12
N PRO A 165 -4.36 -8.99 54.78
CA PRO A 165 -5.49 -9.21 55.67
C PRO A 165 -5.63 -8.10 56.73
N PRO A 166 -6.87 -7.69 57.08
CA PRO A 166 -7.12 -6.53 57.95
C PRO A 166 -6.65 -6.72 59.41
N ASP A 167 -6.47 -7.97 59.84
CA ASP A 167 -6.16 -8.35 61.24
C ASP A 167 -4.66 -8.36 61.56
N ILE A 168 -3.82 -7.86 60.65
CA ILE A 168 -2.36 -7.81 60.82
C ILE A 168 -2.00 -6.51 61.54
N ARG A 169 -1.87 -6.58 62.87
CA ARG A 169 -1.43 -5.49 63.75
C ARG A 169 -0.66 -6.06 64.93
N ASP A 170 0.44 -5.40 65.30
CA ASP A 170 1.26 -5.70 66.48
C ASP A 170 1.61 -7.19 66.62
N ARG A 171 1.92 -7.83 65.49
CA ARG A 171 2.22 -9.26 65.42
C ARG A 171 3.27 -9.58 64.37
N THR A 172 3.92 -10.72 64.53
CA THR A 172 4.77 -11.32 63.51
C THR A 172 3.90 -11.94 62.41
N ILE A 173 4.20 -11.61 61.17
CA ILE A 173 3.64 -12.25 59.98
C ILE A 173 4.73 -12.97 59.21
N THR A 174 4.33 -14.01 58.50
CA THR A 174 5.19 -14.71 57.55
C THR A 174 4.77 -14.33 56.14
N ILE A 175 5.69 -13.74 55.38
CA ILE A 175 5.52 -13.50 53.94
C ILE A 175 6.24 -14.61 53.20
N ALA A 176 5.54 -15.31 52.32
CA ALA A 176 6.12 -16.32 51.45
C ALA A 176 5.77 -16.01 49.99
N ILE A 177 6.75 -16.04 49.09
CA ILE A 177 6.60 -15.75 47.67
C ILE A 177 7.00 -17.01 46.92
N ARG A 178 6.02 -17.65 46.29
CA ARG A 178 6.22 -18.79 45.40
C ARG A 178 6.43 -18.24 44.00
N MET A 179 7.58 -18.54 43.42
CA MET A 179 7.95 -18.11 42.08
C MET A 179 8.02 -19.30 41.15
N TRP A 180 7.78 -19.05 39.87
CA TRP A 180 8.01 -20.00 38.80
C TRP A 180 8.79 -19.32 37.70
N MET A 181 9.85 -19.98 37.24
CA MET A 181 10.63 -19.53 36.08
C MET A 181 10.59 -20.60 34.99
N ASP A 182 10.36 -20.18 33.75
CA ASP A 182 10.38 -21.06 32.60
C ASP A 182 11.78 -21.67 32.42
N SER A 183 11.80 -22.92 31.97
CA SER A 183 13.01 -23.62 31.52
C SER A 183 13.86 -22.83 30.52
N ALA A 184 13.25 -21.98 29.70
CA ALA A 184 13.94 -21.21 28.68
C ALA A 184 14.56 -19.90 29.20
N THR A 185 14.07 -19.34 30.32
CA THR A 185 14.47 -18.02 30.85
C THR A 185 15.96 -17.95 31.21
N PRO A 186 16.57 -18.95 31.90
CA PRO A 186 18.01 -18.95 32.20
C PRO A 186 18.93 -18.88 30.99
N PHE A 187 18.42 -19.21 29.79
CA PHE A 187 19.20 -19.16 28.57
C PHE A 187 19.13 -17.79 27.89
N ASN A 188 18.17 -16.94 28.26
CA ASN A 188 18.02 -15.57 27.74
C ASN A 188 18.83 -14.56 28.57
N SER A 189 18.88 -14.73 29.89
CA SER A 189 19.66 -13.88 30.80
C SER A 189 20.45 -14.77 31.78
N PRO A 190 21.77 -14.55 31.93
CA PRO A 190 22.61 -15.34 32.82
C PRO A 190 22.31 -15.08 34.30
N ASP A 191 21.70 -13.94 34.61
CA ASP A 191 21.30 -13.46 35.93
C ASP A 191 19.79 -13.57 36.19
N ALA A 192 19.08 -14.40 35.44
CA ALA A 192 17.65 -14.65 35.60
C ALA A 192 17.28 -15.35 36.94
N GLY A 193 15.99 -15.37 37.19
CA GLY A 193 15.32 -16.05 38.28
C GLY A 193 15.09 -15.16 39.48
N GLY A 194 13.81 -14.92 39.77
CA GLY A 194 13.39 -14.39 41.05
C GLY A 194 13.11 -12.89 41.06
N LEU A 195 13.40 -12.27 42.20
CA LEU A 195 13.15 -10.86 42.46
C LEU A 195 14.42 -10.06 42.21
N HIS A 196 14.33 -9.04 41.35
CA HIS A 196 15.44 -8.12 41.04
C HIS A 196 15.42 -6.83 41.86
N GLY A 197 14.63 -6.80 42.92
CA GLY A 197 14.54 -5.72 43.90
C GLY A 197 13.73 -6.16 45.12
N PRO A 198 13.72 -5.39 46.21
CA PRO A 198 12.96 -5.73 47.41
C PRO A 198 11.45 -5.47 47.22
N PRO A 199 10.57 -6.36 47.72
CA PRO A 199 9.17 -6.02 47.94
C PRO A 199 9.04 -4.88 48.96
N VAL A 200 8.00 -4.05 48.83
CA VAL A 200 7.78 -2.87 49.69
C VAL A 200 6.50 -3.05 50.50
N LEU A 201 6.60 -3.03 51.83
CA LEU A 201 5.47 -3.12 52.75
C LEU A 201 5.11 -1.74 53.29
N GLY A 202 3.84 -1.36 53.24
CA GLY A 202 3.42 -0.07 53.78
C GLY A 202 1.92 0.12 53.82
N TYR A 203 1.49 1.34 54.17
CA TYR A 203 0.07 1.71 54.10
C TYR A 203 -0.47 1.58 52.68
N ALA A 204 -1.66 1.01 52.54
CA ALA A 204 -2.28 0.75 51.25
C ALA A 204 -2.45 2.03 50.39
N SER A 205 -2.60 3.20 51.01
CA SER A 205 -2.66 4.49 50.31
C SER A 205 -1.31 4.89 49.69
N ILE A 206 -0.21 4.72 50.43
CA ILE A 206 1.14 5.06 49.96
C ILE A 206 1.59 4.07 48.89
N ILE A 207 1.37 2.79 49.12
CA ILE A 207 1.65 1.73 48.15
C ILE A 207 0.82 1.95 46.87
N GLY A 208 -0.45 2.33 46.99
CA GLY A 208 -1.28 2.68 45.85
C GLY A 208 -0.71 3.84 45.04
N ALA A 209 -0.22 4.90 45.70
CA ALA A 209 0.44 6.03 45.03
C ALA A 209 1.75 5.62 44.34
N GLN A 210 2.56 4.76 44.97
CA GLN A 210 3.79 4.23 44.34
C GLN A 210 3.48 3.40 43.10
N VAL A 211 2.50 2.49 43.17
CA VAL A 211 2.09 1.70 42.00
C VAL A 211 1.57 2.60 40.88
N GLN A 212 0.85 3.68 41.21
CA GLN A 212 0.40 4.65 40.22
C GLN A 212 1.59 5.37 39.55
N LEU A 213 2.61 5.76 40.31
CA LEU A 213 3.83 6.35 39.76
C LEU A 213 4.56 5.40 38.80
N ASP A 214 4.64 4.10 39.12
CA ASP A 214 5.24 3.11 38.21
C ASP A 214 4.44 3.00 36.91
N TRP A 215 3.10 3.01 36.99
CA TRP A 215 2.23 3.01 35.81
C TRP A 215 2.42 4.29 34.96
N ASP A 216 2.55 5.44 35.61
CA ASP A 216 2.85 6.70 34.93
C ASP A 216 4.23 6.62 34.26
N ALA A 217 5.23 6.02 34.89
CA ALA A 217 6.56 5.83 34.30
C ALA A 217 6.51 4.92 33.05
N ILE A 218 5.79 3.81 33.10
CA ILE A 218 5.55 2.93 31.94
C ILE A 218 4.82 3.71 30.83
N ALA A 219 3.81 4.51 31.18
CA ALA A 219 3.09 5.33 30.22
C ALA A 219 3.99 6.36 29.53
N HIS A 220 4.93 6.98 30.24
CA HIS A 220 5.92 7.89 29.65
C HIS A 220 6.96 7.17 28.79
N TYR A 221 7.34 5.95 29.17
CA TYR A 221 8.31 5.15 28.43
C TYR A 221 7.77 4.66 27.08
N ILE A 222 6.50 4.25 27.04
CA ILE A 222 5.89 3.58 25.89
C ILE A 222 4.89 4.48 25.14
N GLY A 223 4.52 5.62 25.71
CA GLY A 223 3.49 6.53 25.20
C GLY A 223 3.69 6.97 23.74
N SER A 224 4.95 7.13 23.30
CA SER A 224 5.28 7.49 21.91
C SER A 224 4.84 6.42 20.90
N GLY A 225 4.71 5.16 21.32
CA GLY A 225 4.24 4.06 20.49
C GLY A 225 2.78 4.22 20.03
N PHE A 226 1.92 4.87 20.83
CA PHE A 226 0.53 5.14 20.43
C PHE A 226 0.45 6.13 19.26
N LEU A 227 1.29 7.17 19.27
CA LEU A 227 1.37 8.14 18.18
C LEU A 227 1.90 7.48 16.90
N GLU A 228 2.94 6.64 17.02
CA GLU A 228 3.46 5.88 15.88
C GLU A 228 2.39 4.95 15.29
N MET A 229 1.60 4.26 16.13
CA MET A 229 0.47 3.43 15.69
C MET A 229 -0.56 4.23 14.91
N LEU A 230 -0.93 5.42 15.36
CA LEU A 230 -1.87 6.30 14.64
C LEU A 230 -1.33 6.65 13.24
N ILE A 231 -0.05 7.04 13.15
CA ILE A 231 0.60 7.37 11.87
C ILE A 231 0.65 6.16 10.94
N LEU A 232 0.96 4.97 11.46
CA LEU A 232 0.98 3.73 10.69
C LEU A 232 -0.40 3.34 10.16
N VAL A 233 -1.46 3.52 10.97
CA VAL A 233 -2.84 3.28 10.53
C VAL A 233 -3.22 4.25 9.42
N MET A 234 -2.89 5.54 9.56
CA MET A 234 -3.11 6.53 8.49
C MET A 234 -2.35 6.16 7.20
N ALA A 235 -1.09 5.75 7.31
CA ALA A 235 -0.28 5.30 6.18
C ALA A 235 -0.85 4.03 5.52
N LEU A 236 -1.37 3.08 6.30
CA LEU A 236 -2.03 1.88 5.82
C LEU A 236 -3.31 2.22 5.05
N VAL A 237 -4.18 3.06 5.62
CA VAL A 237 -5.41 3.52 4.96
C VAL A 237 -5.06 4.22 3.64
N MET A 238 -4.08 5.12 3.66
CA MET A 238 -3.60 5.79 2.45
C MET A 238 -3.12 4.78 1.39
N ALA A 239 -2.26 3.82 1.76
CA ALA A 239 -1.75 2.82 0.84
C ALA A 239 -2.87 1.97 0.21
N LEU A 240 -3.86 1.55 1.01
CA LEU A 240 -5.02 0.80 0.52
C LEU A 240 -5.93 1.63 -0.39
N THR A 241 -6.15 2.91 -0.07
CA THR A 241 -6.93 3.81 -0.93
C THR A 241 -6.25 4.07 -2.27
N LEU A 242 -4.93 4.26 -2.29
CA LEU A 242 -4.17 4.42 -3.52
C LEU A 242 -4.16 3.14 -4.35
N PHE A 243 -4.01 1.98 -3.72
CA PHE A 243 -4.15 0.70 -4.41
C PHE A 243 -5.54 0.53 -5.01
N TRP A 244 -6.61 0.93 -4.31
CA TRP A 244 -7.97 0.84 -4.84
C TRP A 244 -8.19 1.74 -6.06
N LEU A 245 -7.53 2.91 -6.11
CA LEU A 245 -7.60 3.85 -7.23
C LEU A 245 -6.72 3.44 -8.42
N ASP A 246 -5.60 2.76 -8.16
CA ASP A 246 -4.62 2.35 -9.17
C ASP A 246 -4.10 0.93 -8.84
N TRP A 247 -4.81 -0.07 -9.38
CA TRP A 247 -4.51 -1.49 -9.14
C TRP A 247 -3.25 -1.98 -9.86
N ASP A 248 -2.76 -1.22 -10.86
CA ASP A 248 -1.57 -1.61 -11.62
C ASP A 248 -0.28 -1.35 -10.82
N GLU A 249 -0.27 -0.34 -9.96
CA GLU A 249 0.88 0.03 -9.15
C GLU A 249 1.00 -0.81 -7.87
N LYS A 250 1.69 -1.95 -7.99
CA LYS A 250 1.85 -2.94 -6.92
C LYS A 250 2.65 -2.46 -5.71
N SER A 251 3.39 -1.34 -5.79
CA SER A 251 4.13 -0.82 -4.63
C SER A 251 3.20 -0.45 -3.47
N TYR A 252 1.96 -0.04 -3.73
CA TYR A 252 0.97 0.28 -2.70
C TYR A 252 0.65 -0.90 -1.78
N VAL A 253 0.47 -2.09 -2.35
CA VAL A 253 0.16 -3.31 -1.58
C VAL A 253 1.32 -3.70 -0.67
N TRP A 254 2.56 -3.56 -1.14
CA TRP A 254 3.74 -3.85 -0.32
C TRP A 254 3.93 -2.84 0.80
N LEU A 255 3.62 -1.57 0.57
CA LEU A 255 3.58 -0.56 1.64
C LEU A 255 2.52 -0.91 2.69
N ALA A 256 1.33 -1.36 2.27
CA ALA A 256 0.28 -1.81 3.16
C ALA A 256 0.73 -3.01 4.01
N PHE A 257 1.42 -4.00 3.43
CA PHE A 257 1.99 -5.12 4.18
C PHE A 257 3.06 -4.68 5.19
N VAL A 258 3.94 -3.74 4.82
CA VAL A 258 4.92 -3.16 5.76
C VAL A 258 4.21 -2.49 6.93
N CYS A 259 3.19 -1.65 6.66
CA CYS A 259 2.45 -0.97 7.71
C CYS A 259 1.71 -1.97 8.60
N LEU A 260 1.03 -2.96 8.01
CA LEU A 260 0.30 -3.98 8.76
C LEU A 260 1.22 -4.81 9.66
N ALA A 261 2.36 -5.30 9.15
CA ALA A 261 3.32 -6.04 9.94
C ALA A 261 3.88 -5.21 11.12
N THR A 262 4.10 -3.91 10.90
CA THR A 262 4.58 -2.98 11.93
C THR A 262 3.50 -2.71 12.98
N ILE A 263 2.25 -2.50 12.56
CA ILE A 263 1.08 -2.31 13.46
C ILE A 263 0.87 -3.53 14.35
N ILE A 264 0.93 -4.74 13.78
CA ILE A 264 0.80 -5.97 14.55
C ILE A 264 1.92 -6.06 15.60
N SER A 265 3.17 -5.82 15.20
CA SER A 265 4.32 -5.86 16.11
C SER A 265 4.18 -4.84 17.24
N ASN A 266 3.93 -3.58 16.92
CA ASN A 266 3.83 -2.50 17.91
C ASN A 266 2.58 -2.67 18.79
N GLY A 267 1.47 -3.12 18.23
CA GLY A 267 0.24 -3.41 18.97
C GLY A 267 0.42 -4.53 20.00
N VAL A 268 1.15 -5.58 19.66
CA VAL A 268 1.49 -6.66 20.60
C VAL A 268 2.40 -6.16 21.71
N VAL A 269 3.44 -5.37 21.39
CA VAL A 269 4.32 -4.75 22.40
C VAL A 269 3.53 -3.84 23.35
N LEU A 270 2.62 -3.02 22.82
CA LEU A 270 1.74 -2.18 23.65
C LEU A 270 0.84 -3.03 24.56
N LEU A 271 0.20 -4.06 24.02
CA LEU A 271 -0.64 -4.97 24.80
C LEU A 271 0.13 -5.66 25.93
N ASP A 272 1.35 -6.13 25.65
CA ASP A 272 2.21 -6.86 26.59
C ASP A 272 2.66 -5.98 27.77
N ASN A 273 2.82 -4.65 27.56
CA ASN A 273 3.27 -3.73 28.60
C ASN A 273 2.14 -3.10 29.43
N PHE A 274 0.87 -3.26 29.02
CA PHE A 274 -0.28 -2.72 29.75
C PHE A 274 -1.27 -3.78 30.24
N THR A 275 -1.19 -5.00 29.70
CA THR A 275 -2.20 -6.03 29.94
C THR A 275 -1.56 -7.41 30.12
N THR A 276 -2.35 -8.35 30.63
CA THR A 276 -1.99 -9.78 30.70
C THR A 276 -2.78 -10.59 29.67
N ALA A 277 -3.18 -9.95 28.56
CA ALA A 277 -4.03 -10.58 27.55
C ALA A 277 -3.26 -11.61 26.69
N VAL A 278 -1.97 -11.39 26.49
CA VAL A 278 -1.09 -12.25 25.67
C VAL A 278 0.09 -12.67 26.53
N GLY A 279 0.37 -13.98 26.61
CA GLY A 279 1.54 -14.49 27.33
C GLY A 279 2.85 -14.11 26.63
N GLN A 280 3.93 -13.98 27.40
CA GLN A 280 5.21 -13.48 26.90
C GLN A 280 5.78 -14.30 25.72
N THR A 281 5.69 -15.64 25.79
CA THR A 281 6.12 -16.54 24.70
C THR A 281 5.36 -16.26 23.40
N ALA A 282 4.04 -16.08 23.48
CA ALA A 282 3.20 -15.81 22.31
C ALA A 282 3.52 -14.42 21.72
N SER A 283 3.74 -13.42 22.59
CA SER A 283 4.17 -12.07 22.20
C SER A 283 5.44 -12.12 21.35
N VAL A 284 6.50 -12.77 21.86
CA VAL A 284 7.80 -12.91 21.19
C VAL A 284 7.71 -13.66 19.87
N LEU A 285 6.88 -14.71 19.77
CA LEU A 285 6.67 -15.41 18.50
C LEU A 285 6.06 -14.46 17.45
N VAL A 286 5.03 -13.70 17.80
CA VAL A 286 4.38 -12.78 16.85
C VAL A 286 5.34 -11.68 16.40
N THR A 287 6.08 -11.07 17.33
CA THR A 287 6.94 -9.91 17.05
C THR A 287 8.26 -10.29 16.37
N ASP A 288 9.03 -11.20 16.97
CA ASP A 288 10.41 -11.50 16.55
C ASP A 288 10.46 -12.57 15.47
N VAL A 289 9.65 -13.63 15.59
CA VAL A 289 9.69 -14.76 14.65
C VAL A 289 8.95 -14.44 13.36
N PHE A 290 7.78 -13.80 13.44
CA PHE A 290 6.95 -13.53 12.26
C PHE A 290 7.04 -12.09 11.77
N ALA A 291 6.69 -11.10 12.60
CA ALA A 291 6.53 -9.73 12.12
C ALA A 291 7.85 -9.10 11.66
N THR A 292 8.95 -9.29 12.40
CA THR A 292 10.25 -8.68 12.06
C THR A 292 10.82 -9.16 10.72
N PRO A 293 10.95 -10.48 10.46
CA PRO A 293 11.44 -10.96 9.17
C PRO A 293 10.52 -10.56 8.01
N LEU A 294 9.20 -10.66 8.21
CA LEU A 294 8.21 -10.28 7.20
C LEU A 294 8.33 -8.79 6.83
N ARG A 295 8.42 -7.91 7.85
CA ARG A 295 8.56 -6.47 7.66
C ARG A 295 9.81 -6.12 6.84
N ILE A 296 10.97 -6.73 7.14
CA ILE A 296 12.21 -6.50 6.39
C ILE A 296 12.06 -6.98 4.93
N GLY A 297 11.48 -8.17 4.71
CA GLY A 297 11.25 -8.69 3.36
C GLY A 297 10.29 -7.82 2.54
N CYS A 298 9.19 -7.39 3.15
CA CYS A 298 8.22 -6.49 2.52
C CYS A 298 8.85 -5.13 2.16
N TRP A 299 9.77 -4.60 2.97
CA TRP A 299 10.52 -3.39 2.61
C TRP A 299 11.36 -3.57 1.34
N VAL A 300 12.06 -4.69 1.19
CA VAL A 300 12.85 -4.99 -0.03
C VAL A 300 11.94 -5.04 -1.25
N LEU A 301 10.78 -5.69 -1.14
CA LEU A 301 9.83 -5.82 -2.24
C LEU A 301 9.16 -4.48 -2.57
N PHE A 302 8.74 -3.71 -1.57
CA PHE A 302 8.21 -2.36 -1.75
C PHE A 302 9.13 -1.52 -2.63
N TRP A 303 10.42 -1.42 -2.27
CA TRP A 303 11.38 -0.65 -3.06
C TRP A 303 11.69 -1.30 -4.42
N GLY A 304 11.64 -2.62 -4.52
CA GLY A 304 11.79 -3.33 -5.79
C GLY A 304 10.69 -2.98 -6.81
N PHE A 305 9.44 -2.91 -6.35
CA PHE A 305 8.28 -2.47 -7.15
C PHE A 305 8.33 -0.96 -7.40
N TRP A 306 8.65 -0.16 -6.37
CA TRP A 306 8.77 1.30 -6.48
C TRP A 306 9.67 1.75 -7.65
N PHE A 307 10.79 1.06 -7.85
CA PHE A 307 11.77 1.37 -8.90
C PHE A 307 11.57 0.58 -10.21
N GLY A 308 10.50 -0.21 -10.33
CA GLY A 308 10.18 -0.97 -11.53
C GLY A 308 11.30 -1.94 -11.94
N LEU A 309 11.91 -2.66 -10.99
CA LEU A 309 13.03 -3.56 -11.30
C LEU A 309 12.58 -4.71 -12.23
N PRO A 310 13.32 -4.99 -13.34
CA PRO A 310 12.86 -5.85 -14.42
C PRO A 310 12.87 -7.34 -14.04
N ARG A 311 13.57 -7.69 -12.95
CA ARG A 311 13.73 -9.06 -12.46
C ARG A 311 13.04 -9.26 -11.11
N ILE A 312 11.85 -8.69 -10.93
CA ILE A 312 11.10 -8.77 -9.67
C ILE A 312 10.84 -10.22 -9.22
N ARG A 313 10.62 -11.14 -10.18
CA ARG A 313 10.48 -12.58 -9.89
C ARG A 313 11.72 -13.19 -9.24
N ARG A 314 12.92 -12.75 -9.63
CA ARG A 314 14.17 -13.18 -8.99
C ARG A 314 14.35 -12.56 -7.61
N LEU A 315 13.85 -11.34 -7.40
CA LEU A 315 13.87 -10.71 -6.09
C LEU A 315 13.02 -11.53 -5.10
N HIS A 316 11.81 -11.94 -5.50
CA HIS A 316 10.99 -12.85 -4.70
C HIS A 316 11.68 -14.18 -4.36
N SER A 317 12.35 -14.81 -5.34
CA SER A 317 13.04 -16.09 -5.11
C SER A 317 14.24 -15.98 -4.15
N VAL A 318 14.72 -14.77 -3.88
CA VAL A 318 15.82 -14.52 -2.95
C VAL A 318 15.29 -14.06 -1.58
N VAL A 319 14.33 -13.13 -1.58
CA VAL A 319 13.80 -12.53 -0.36
C VAL A 319 13.06 -13.56 0.49
N TRP A 320 12.14 -14.34 -0.09
CA TRP A 320 11.29 -15.22 0.71
C TRP A 320 12.04 -16.38 1.39
N PRO A 321 12.99 -17.07 0.73
CA PRO A 321 13.83 -18.04 1.42
C PRO A 321 14.67 -17.41 2.54
N ALA A 322 15.19 -16.20 2.34
CA ALA A 322 15.95 -15.49 3.36
C ALA A 322 15.07 -15.07 4.55
N VAL A 323 13.85 -14.59 4.31
CA VAL A 323 12.87 -14.28 5.35
C VAL A 323 12.48 -15.53 6.13
N PHE A 324 12.23 -16.65 5.43
CA PHE A 324 11.91 -17.92 6.08
C PHE A 324 13.05 -18.44 6.95
N LEU A 325 14.28 -18.43 6.43
CA LEU A 325 15.46 -18.85 7.19
C LEU A 325 15.72 -17.93 8.39
N LEU A 326 15.41 -16.63 8.27
CA LEU A 326 15.54 -15.68 9.37
C LEU A 326 14.50 -15.96 10.46
N ALA A 327 13.25 -16.16 10.06
CA ALA A 327 12.18 -16.56 10.98
C ALA A 327 12.51 -17.88 11.69
N LEU A 328 12.98 -18.89 10.95
CA LEU A 328 13.37 -20.17 11.51
C LEU A 328 14.54 -20.02 12.49
N GLY A 329 15.59 -19.29 12.11
CA GLY A 329 16.74 -19.02 12.98
C GLY A 329 16.34 -18.30 14.27
N THR A 330 15.44 -17.32 14.18
CA THR A 330 14.88 -16.65 15.35
C THR A 330 14.05 -17.60 16.20
N ALA A 331 13.18 -18.43 15.61
CA ALA A 331 12.34 -19.38 16.33
C ALA A 331 13.18 -20.39 17.14
N LEU A 332 14.29 -20.88 16.57
CA LEU A 332 15.20 -21.80 17.25
C LEU A 332 15.90 -21.20 18.48
N LEU A 333 15.95 -19.86 18.57
CA LEU A 333 16.54 -19.09 19.66
C LEU A 333 15.50 -18.51 20.62
N ARG A 334 14.23 -18.90 20.50
CA ARG A 334 13.14 -18.49 21.39
C ARG A 334 12.45 -19.70 22.02
N ALA A 335 11.82 -19.47 23.18
CA ALA A 335 10.97 -20.48 23.82
C ALA A 335 9.77 -20.83 22.92
N PRO A 336 9.27 -22.08 22.93
CA PRO A 336 9.74 -23.23 23.73
C PRO A 336 10.89 -24.00 23.09
N LEU A 337 11.31 -23.68 21.86
CA LEU A 337 12.31 -24.48 21.14
C LEU A 337 13.70 -24.37 21.78
N TYR A 338 14.10 -23.15 22.14
CA TYR A 338 15.40 -22.87 22.76
C TYR A 338 15.48 -23.45 24.18
N GLY A 339 16.52 -24.23 24.45
CA GLY A 339 16.72 -24.88 25.76
C GLY A 339 16.02 -26.22 25.93
N GLN A 340 14.85 -26.45 25.29
CA GLN A 340 14.13 -27.73 25.37
C GLN A 340 14.48 -28.68 24.22
N HIS A 341 14.40 -28.19 22.98
CA HIS A 341 14.66 -28.97 21.77
C HIS A 341 15.96 -28.58 21.08
N VAL A 342 16.35 -27.32 21.21
CA VAL A 342 17.60 -26.76 20.65
C VAL A 342 18.62 -26.63 21.79
N PRO A 343 19.77 -27.32 21.70
CA PRO A 343 20.82 -27.21 22.71
C PRO A 343 21.34 -25.77 22.83
N VAL A 344 21.67 -25.34 24.05
CA VAL A 344 22.15 -23.97 24.34
C VAL A 344 23.39 -23.61 23.51
N HIS A 345 24.33 -24.55 23.37
CA HIS A 345 25.55 -24.35 22.59
C HIS A 345 25.29 -24.19 21.08
N ALA A 346 24.11 -24.57 20.57
CA ALA A 346 23.75 -24.29 19.19
C ALA A 346 23.60 -22.78 18.95
N ALA A 347 23.30 -21.99 19.99
CA ALA A 347 23.21 -20.54 19.88
C ALA A 347 24.51 -19.90 19.38
N THR A 348 25.68 -20.45 19.70
CA THR A 348 26.97 -19.88 19.27
C THR A 348 27.15 -19.90 17.74
N TRP A 349 26.41 -20.74 17.02
CA TRP A 349 26.42 -20.83 15.57
C TRP A 349 25.14 -20.27 14.93
N ILE A 350 23.98 -20.43 15.59
CA ILE A 350 22.68 -19.94 15.09
C ILE A 350 22.60 -18.41 15.19
N GLU A 351 23.07 -17.80 16.28
CA GLU A 351 23.08 -16.33 16.44
C GLU A 351 23.85 -15.61 15.31
N PRO A 352 25.13 -15.93 15.04
CA PRO A 352 25.86 -15.28 13.96
C PRO A 352 25.24 -15.58 12.59
N LEU A 353 24.71 -16.80 12.36
CA LEU A 353 24.03 -17.13 11.10
C LEU A 353 22.76 -16.28 10.91
N ARG A 354 21.93 -16.15 11.95
CA ARG A 354 20.73 -15.30 11.98
C ARG A 354 21.10 -13.84 11.70
N LEU A 355 22.15 -13.34 12.35
CA LEU A 355 22.64 -11.98 12.15
C LEU A 355 23.12 -11.76 10.71
N CYS A 356 23.93 -12.67 10.16
CA CYS A 356 24.38 -12.62 8.77
C CYS A 356 23.20 -12.58 7.79
N LEU A 357 22.16 -13.37 8.05
CA LEU A 357 20.96 -13.41 7.22
C LEU A 357 20.11 -12.14 7.32
N LYS A 358 20.00 -11.57 8.53
CA LYS A 358 19.35 -10.27 8.72
C LYS A 358 20.13 -9.19 7.97
N LEU A 359 21.43 -9.07 8.19
CA LEU A 359 22.30 -8.12 7.48
C LEU A 359 22.26 -8.30 5.96
N TYR A 360 22.19 -9.54 5.47
CA TYR A 360 22.02 -9.84 4.05
C TYR A 360 20.75 -9.18 3.46
N LEU A 361 19.61 -9.27 4.15
CA LEU A 361 18.38 -8.59 3.72
C LEU A 361 18.52 -7.07 3.75
N GLY A 362 19.26 -6.51 4.71
CA GLY A 362 19.58 -5.08 4.79
C GLY A 362 20.46 -4.62 3.63
N VAL A 363 21.51 -5.38 3.30
CA VAL A 363 22.35 -5.13 2.13
C VAL A 363 21.54 -5.26 0.85
N LEU A 364 20.65 -6.25 0.75
CA LEU A 364 19.76 -6.41 -0.40
C LEU A 364 18.84 -5.20 -0.58
N LEU A 365 18.27 -4.66 0.51
CA LEU A 365 17.48 -3.43 0.51
C LEU A 365 18.30 -2.24 -0.03
N LEU A 366 19.54 -2.07 0.44
CA LEU A 366 20.44 -1.03 -0.03
C LEU A 366 20.82 -1.20 -1.52
N VAL A 367 21.03 -2.44 -1.97
CA VAL A 367 21.32 -2.75 -3.38
C VAL A 367 20.13 -2.41 -4.27
N VAL A 368 18.91 -2.77 -3.84
CA VAL A 368 17.66 -2.40 -4.54
C VAL A 368 17.53 -0.88 -4.64
N ALA A 369 17.76 -0.17 -3.54
CA ALA A 369 17.73 1.29 -3.51
C ALA A 369 18.79 1.91 -4.43
N PHE A 370 20.01 1.37 -4.44
CA PHE A 370 21.10 1.84 -5.30
C PHE A 370 20.80 1.62 -6.79
N GLN A 371 20.27 0.45 -7.15
CA GLN A 371 19.83 0.18 -8.53
C GLN A 371 18.70 1.11 -8.96
N GLY A 372 17.77 1.39 -8.05
CA GLY A 372 16.70 2.37 -8.24
C GLY A 372 17.22 3.79 -8.49
N PHE A 373 18.15 4.25 -7.63
CA PHE A 373 18.82 5.54 -7.78
C PHE A 373 19.51 5.71 -9.14
N LYS A 374 20.18 4.65 -9.62
CA LYS A 374 20.85 4.66 -10.93
C LYS A 374 19.87 4.87 -12.09
N ARG A 375 18.62 4.41 -11.95
CA ARG A 375 17.58 4.55 -12.98
C ARG A 375 16.87 5.89 -12.94
N ASN A 376 16.51 6.38 -11.76
CA ASN A 376 15.78 7.63 -11.61
C ASN A 376 16.47 8.57 -10.61
N LYS A 377 17.42 9.38 -11.10
CA LYS A 377 18.21 10.30 -10.27
C LYS A 377 17.37 11.36 -9.56
N ALA A 378 16.23 11.76 -10.14
CA ALA A 378 15.38 12.81 -9.59
C ALA A 378 14.63 12.35 -8.32
N GLU A 379 14.11 11.12 -8.34
CA GLU A 379 13.40 10.54 -7.19
C GLU A 379 14.35 9.80 -6.23
N GLY A 380 15.49 9.33 -6.74
CA GLY A 380 16.39 8.45 -6.01
C GLY A 380 16.97 9.05 -4.75
N GLY A 381 17.16 10.37 -4.67
CA GLY A 381 17.69 11.02 -3.47
C GLY A 381 16.77 10.91 -2.25
N LEU A 382 15.48 11.25 -2.43
CA LEU A 382 14.48 11.12 -1.37
C LEU A 382 14.22 9.65 -1.00
N ALA A 383 14.20 8.78 -2.02
CA ALA A 383 14.08 7.34 -1.80
C ALA A 383 15.24 6.78 -0.96
N ALA A 384 16.49 7.14 -1.28
CA ALA A 384 17.65 6.70 -0.53
C ALA A 384 17.57 7.15 0.94
N THR A 385 17.14 8.38 1.20
CA THR A 385 16.91 8.88 2.56
C THR A 385 15.85 8.06 3.28
N ALA A 386 14.70 7.80 2.65
CA ALA A 386 13.63 6.98 3.22
C ALA A 386 14.09 5.55 3.53
N VAL A 387 14.92 4.96 2.65
CA VAL A 387 15.52 3.63 2.84
C VAL A 387 16.48 3.62 4.03
N ILE A 388 17.32 4.65 4.19
CA ILE A 388 18.26 4.75 5.32
C ILE A 388 17.49 4.75 6.65
N PHE A 389 16.43 5.55 6.74
CA PHE A 389 15.58 5.55 7.93
C PHE A 389 14.84 4.21 8.12
N ALA A 390 14.39 3.55 7.05
CA ALA A 390 13.84 2.21 7.17
C ALA A 390 14.87 1.19 7.70
N VAL A 391 16.15 1.31 7.32
CA VAL A 391 17.24 0.50 7.89
C VAL A 391 17.42 0.82 9.36
N PHE A 392 17.47 2.10 9.77
CA PHE A 392 17.58 2.44 11.18
C PHE A 392 16.42 1.86 11.99
N ALA A 393 15.18 1.96 11.51
CA ALA A 393 14.01 1.39 12.18
C ALA A 393 14.10 -0.14 12.39
N ASN A 394 14.66 -0.88 11.44
CA ASN A 394 14.67 -2.35 11.48
C ASN A 394 15.92 -2.95 12.18
N TYR A 395 16.99 -2.17 12.34
CA TYR A 395 18.30 -2.65 12.84
C TYR A 395 18.69 -2.01 14.18
N GLN A 396 17.70 -1.66 15.01
CA GLN A 396 17.93 -1.01 16.31
C GLN A 396 18.84 -1.82 17.24
N HIS A 397 18.67 -3.15 17.30
CA HIS A 397 19.52 -4.00 18.15
C HIS A 397 20.98 -3.96 17.71
N GLU A 398 21.23 -4.06 16.40
CA GLU A 398 22.57 -4.01 15.82
C GLU A 398 23.22 -2.64 16.00
N LEU A 399 22.44 -1.56 15.91
CA LEU A 399 22.90 -0.21 16.22
C LEU A 399 23.36 -0.10 17.69
N ARG A 400 22.62 -0.69 18.64
CA ARG A 400 23.03 -0.71 20.06
C ARG A 400 24.34 -1.48 20.27
N ILE A 401 24.56 -2.59 19.58
CA ILE A 401 25.81 -3.37 19.66
C ILE A 401 27.02 -2.50 19.26
N VAL A 402 26.84 -1.61 18.28
CA VAL A 402 27.88 -0.66 17.83
C VAL A 402 27.84 0.65 18.64
N HIS A 403 27.20 0.65 19.81
CA HIS A 403 27.12 1.77 20.75
C HIS A 403 26.45 3.02 20.18
N ILE A 404 25.54 2.87 19.22
CA ILE A 404 24.70 3.97 18.71
C ILE A 404 23.48 4.09 19.62
N PRO A 405 23.21 5.27 20.20
CA PRO A 405 22.04 5.47 21.06
C PRO A 405 20.75 5.33 20.25
N THR A 406 19.84 4.47 20.73
CA THR A 406 18.56 4.16 20.06
C THR A 406 17.33 4.69 20.77
N ALA A 407 17.51 5.37 21.90
CA ALA A 407 16.44 5.98 22.67
C ALA A 407 16.95 7.30 23.24
N PHE A 408 16.08 8.30 23.25
CA PHE A 408 16.37 9.65 23.75
C PHE A 408 15.20 10.10 24.63
N THR A 409 15.49 10.80 25.72
CA THR A 409 14.44 11.31 26.60
C THR A 409 14.25 12.80 26.37
N ILE A 410 13.05 13.21 25.97
CA ILE A 410 12.68 14.61 25.71
C ILE A 410 11.47 14.96 26.57
N VAL A 411 11.60 15.92 27.48
CA VAL A 411 10.51 16.40 28.36
C VAL A 411 9.80 15.23 29.07
N GLY A 412 10.58 14.28 29.60
CA GLY A 412 10.05 13.11 30.32
C GLY A 412 9.54 11.96 29.42
N PHE A 413 9.47 12.12 28.10
CA PHE A 413 9.06 11.05 27.18
C PHE A 413 10.27 10.35 26.55
N SER A 414 10.26 9.03 26.53
CA SER A 414 11.25 8.25 25.78
C SER A 414 10.83 8.13 24.31
N ILE A 415 11.71 8.58 23.42
CA ILE A 415 11.53 8.50 21.98
C ILE A 415 12.56 7.53 21.43
N SER A 416 12.09 6.44 20.82
CA SER A 416 12.95 5.51 20.12
C SER A 416 13.42 6.08 18.78
N LEU A 417 14.70 5.95 18.48
CA LEU A 417 15.27 6.19 17.15
C LEU A 417 14.52 5.39 16.09
N GLY A 418 14.07 4.17 16.43
CA GLY A 418 13.28 3.33 15.55
C GLY A 418 11.97 3.99 15.13
N SER A 419 11.17 4.43 16.11
CA SER A 419 9.90 5.12 15.89
C SER A 419 10.06 6.40 15.06
N LEU A 420 11.05 7.23 15.42
CA LEU A 420 11.35 8.45 14.66
C LEU A 420 11.74 8.13 13.22
N SER A 421 12.54 7.08 13.02
CA SER A 421 12.95 6.64 11.68
C SER A 421 11.78 6.09 10.86
N THR A 422 10.87 5.32 11.46
CA THR A 422 9.64 4.87 10.80
C THR A 422 8.80 6.06 10.33
N ILE A 423 8.57 7.03 11.22
CA ILE A 423 7.76 8.23 10.92
C ILE A 423 8.38 9.04 9.78
N VAL A 424 9.69 9.31 9.82
CA VAL A 424 10.40 10.06 8.77
C VAL A 424 10.39 9.30 7.44
N SER A 425 10.62 7.98 7.46
CA SER A 425 10.58 7.14 6.26
C SER A 425 9.19 7.17 5.61
N LEU A 426 8.13 6.98 6.40
CA LEU A 426 6.75 7.02 5.91
C LEU A 426 6.34 8.41 5.42
N LEU A 427 6.77 9.48 6.08
CA LEU A 427 6.53 10.85 5.62
C LEU A 427 7.16 11.08 4.24
N LEU A 428 8.42 10.67 4.06
CA LEU A 428 9.11 10.78 2.78
C LEU A 428 8.41 9.98 1.68
N ILE A 429 8.03 8.73 1.98
CA ILE A 429 7.27 7.88 1.05
C ILE A 429 5.93 8.51 0.70
N THR A 430 5.23 9.06 1.68
CA THR A 430 3.95 9.76 1.49
C THR A 430 4.10 10.95 0.54
N ILE A 431 5.11 11.79 0.76
CA ILE A 431 5.40 12.94 -0.12
C ILE A 431 5.71 12.45 -1.55
N MET A 432 6.52 11.40 -1.68
CA MET A 432 6.88 10.83 -2.98
C MET A 432 5.67 10.22 -3.69
N LEU A 433 4.79 9.53 -2.97
CA LEU A 433 3.56 8.96 -3.51
C LEU A 433 2.59 10.02 -3.99
N LEU A 434 2.40 11.07 -3.20
CA LEU A 434 1.58 12.21 -3.58
C LEU A 434 2.15 12.88 -4.85
N ALA A 435 3.47 13.05 -4.93
CA ALA A 435 4.12 13.60 -6.12
C ALA A 435 3.90 12.74 -7.37
N ARG A 436 4.04 11.41 -7.25
CA ARG A 436 3.77 10.47 -8.36
C ARG A 436 2.31 10.49 -8.79
N PHE A 437 1.37 10.48 -7.83
CA PHE A 437 -0.06 10.54 -8.13
C PHE A 437 -0.45 11.82 -8.87
N ILE A 438 0.06 12.99 -8.42
CA ILE A 438 -0.18 14.27 -9.09
C ILE A 438 0.43 14.27 -10.49
N ALA A 439 1.63 13.72 -10.67
CA ALA A 439 2.26 13.63 -11.99
C ALA A 439 1.47 12.73 -12.95
N ALA A 440 0.99 11.57 -12.48
CA ALA A 440 0.16 10.66 -13.26
C ALA A 440 -1.16 11.31 -13.68
N ARG A 441 -1.84 12.02 -12.76
CA ARG A 441 -3.08 12.75 -13.07
C ARG A 441 -2.88 13.87 -14.08
N ARG A 442 -1.80 14.65 -13.96
CA ARG A 442 -1.48 15.69 -14.94
C ARG A 442 -1.22 15.11 -16.33
N ALA A 443 -0.52 13.99 -16.42
CA ALA A 443 -0.29 13.31 -17.69
C ALA A 443 -1.59 12.80 -18.31
N GLU A 444 -2.51 12.25 -17.50
CA GLU A 444 -3.84 11.82 -17.95
C GLU A 444 -4.69 13.00 -18.46
N GLU A 445 -4.69 14.12 -17.73
CA GLU A 445 -5.40 15.35 -18.14
C GLU A 445 -4.82 15.94 -19.43
N GLN A 446 -3.49 15.98 -19.56
CA GLN A 446 -2.81 16.43 -20.78
C GLN A 446 -3.18 15.55 -21.98
N TRP A 447 -3.16 14.22 -21.79
CA TRP A 447 -3.56 13.28 -22.84
C TRP A 447 -5.01 13.49 -23.30
N LYS A 448 -5.94 13.69 -22.35
CA LYS A 448 -7.34 14.00 -22.68
C LYS A 448 -7.48 15.32 -23.46
N LEU A 449 -6.72 16.35 -23.08
CA LEU A 449 -6.71 17.63 -23.79
C LEU A 449 -6.15 17.46 -25.22
N GLU A 450 -5.08 16.70 -25.40
CA GLU A 450 -4.50 16.43 -26.72
C GLU A 450 -5.49 15.69 -27.64
N ILE A 451 -6.23 14.69 -27.13
CA ILE A 451 -7.24 14.00 -27.94
C ILE A 451 -8.45 14.92 -28.23
N ALA A 452 -8.92 15.70 -27.25
CA ALA A 452 -10.02 16.65 -27.48
C ALA A 452 -9.67 17.71 -28.54
N GLN A 453 -8.41 18.17 -28.57
CA GLN A 453 -7.93 19.07 -29.62
C GLN A 453 -7.92 18.39 -31.00
N ALA A 454 -7.48 17.14 -31.08
CA ALA A 454 -7.51 16.39 -32.33
C ALA A 454 -8.93 16.19 -32.88
N ARG A 455 -9.90 15.92 -31.99
CA ARG A 455 -11.32 15.87 -32.33
C ARG A 455 -11.81 17.17 -32.95
N HIS A 456 -11.47 18.30 -32.31
CA HIS A 456 -11.89 19.61 -32.81
C HIS A 456 -11.37 19.89 -34.23
N VAL A 457 -10.14 19.47 -34.53
CA VAL A 457 -9.57 19.57 -35.89
C VAL A 457 -10.39 18.74 -36.89
N GLN A 458 -10.80 17.51 -36.54
CA GLN A 458 -11.62 16.68 -37.42
C GLN A 458 -13.02 17.28 -37.67
N GLU A 459 -13.66 17.85 -36.63
CA GLU A 459 -14.97 18.51 -36.74
C GLU A 459 -14.94 19.74 -37.69
N VAL A 460 -13.80 20.43 -37.79
CA VAL A 460 -13.62 21.53 -38.77
C VAL A 460 -13.45 21.00 -40.19
N LEU A 461 -12.87 19.81 -40.36
CA LEU A 461 -12.61 19.21 -41.67
C LEU A 461 -13.83 18.52 -42.27
N ILE A 462 -14.70 17.95 -41.42
CA ILE A 462 -15.98 17.32 -41.80
C ILE A 462 -17.12 18.24 -41.31
N PRO A 463 -17.49 19.27 -42.09
CA PRO A 463 -18.41 20.30 -41.61
C PRO A 463 -19.84 19.77 -41.44
N ASN A 464 -20.48 20.11 -40.31
CA ASN A 464 -21.89 19.81 -40.03
C ASN A 464 -22.87 20.51 -40.99
N LYS A 465 -22.44 21.60 -41.64
CA LYS A 465 -23.25 22.33 -42.63
C LYS A 465 -22.83 21.90 -44.02
N LEU A 466 -23.68 21.12 -44.67
CA LEU A 466 -23.49 20.67 -46.04
C LEU A 466 -23.66 21.85 -47.02
N PRO A 467 -22.90 21.91 -48.12
CA PRO A 467 -23.11 22.90 -49.17
C PRO A 467 -24.45 22.64 -49.88
N GLN A 468 -25.09 23.72 -50.35
CA GLN A 468 -26.25 23.60 -51.22
C GLN A 468 -25.77 23.30 -52.65
N VAL A 469 -26.34 22.27 -53.27
CA VAL A 469 -26.02 21.85 -54.63
C VAL A 469 -27.31 21.87 -55.45
N ALA A 470 -27.30 22.55 -56.59
CA ALA A 470 -28.48 22.66 -57.45
C ALA A 470 -28.95 21.27 -57.92
N GLY A 471 -30.25 20.99 -57.76
CA GLY A 471 -30.86 19.73 -58.21
C GLY A 471 -30.63 18.52 -57.30
N LEU A 472 -29.93 18.69 -56.16
CA LEU A 472 -29.65 17.62 -55.19
C LEU A 472 -30.06 18.03 -53.77
N SER A 473 -30.75 17.12 -53.08
CA SER A 473 -30.97 17.18 -51.64
C SER A 473 -29.99 16.22 -50.97
N ILE A 474 -29.16 16.73 -50.05
CA ILE A 474 -28.13 15.93 -49.37
C ILE A 474 -28.37 15.97 -47.86
N GLU A 475 -28.39 14.80 -47.25
CA GLU A 475 -28.52 14.59 -45.82
C GLU A 475 -27.36 13.71 -45.34
N SER A 476 -26.72 14.04 -44.22
CA SER A 476 -25.61 13.27 -43.65
C SER A 476 -25.78 13.06 -42.16
N GLU A 477 -25.38 11.90 -41.66
CA GLU A 477 -25.24 11.61 -40.24
C GLU A 477 -23.88 10.96 -40.00
N TYR A 478 -23.14 11.51 -39.04
CA TYR A 478 -21.81 11.04 -38.69
C TYR A 478 -21.70 10.90 -37.17
N HIS A 479 -21.33 9.70 -36.73
CA HIS A 479 -21.13 9.37 -35.33
C HIS A 479 -19.81 8.61 -35.19
N PRO A 480 -18.73 9.24 -34.74
CA PRO A 480 -17.49 8.53 -34.47
C PRO A 480 -17.65 7.60 -33.25
N ALA A 481 -17.07 6.40 -33.31
CA ALA A 481 -17.05 5.42 -32.23
C ALA A 481 -16.08 5.79 -31.11
N ARG A 482 -15.08 6.64 -31.41
CA ARG A 482 -14.10 7.17 -30.44
C ARG A 482 -14.09 8.70 -30.46
N GLU A 483 -13.18 9.30 -29.70
CA GLU A 483 -13.00 10.76 -29.71
C GLU A 483 -12.59 11.28 -31.09
N VAL A 484 -11.94 10.45 -31.92
CA VAL A 484 -11.52 10.76 -33.30
C VAL A 484 -11.83 9.54 -34.17
N GLY A 485 -12.51 9.75 -35.30
CA GLY A 485 -12.91 8.69 -36.24
C GLY A 485 -11.99 8.55 -37.47
N GLY A 486 -12.03 7.40 -38.12
CA GLY A 486 -11.42 7.12 -39.42
C GLY A 486 -12.34 7.36 -40.63
N ASP A 487 -13.65 7.39 -40.41
CA ASP A 487 -14.63 7.74 -41.44
C ASP A 487 -14.53 9.21 -41.86
N PHE A 488 -14.72 9.48 -43.15
CA PHE A 488 -14.75 10.83 -43.69
C PHE A 488 -15.66 10.95 -44.91
N PHE A 489 -16.16 12.17 -45.13
CA PHE A 489 -16.79 12.54 -46.39
C PHE A 489 -16.49 13.99 -46.76
N GLN A 490 -16.56 14.31 -48.04
CA GLN A 490 -16.52 15.66 -48.59
C GLN A 490 -17.56 15.82 -49.69
N ILE A 491 -18.18 16.98 -49.75
CA ILE A 491 -19.07 17.40 -50.83
C ILE A 491 -18.51 18.71 -51.38
N ILE A 492 -18.12 18.71 -52.64
CA ILE A 492 -17.47 19.84 -53.31
C ILE A 492 -18.30 20.20 -54.55
N PRO A 493 -19.03 21.32 -54.53
CA PRO A 493 -19.70 21.85 -55.72
C PRO A 493 -18.68 22.22 -56.80
N GLY A 494 -18.99 21.93 -58.06
CA GLY A 494 -18.22 22.38 -59.22
C GLY A 494 -18.42 23.88 -59.43
N GLU A 495 -17.34 24.60 -59.73
CA GLU A 495 -17.38 26.05 -59.87
C GLU A 495 -18.11 26.51 -61.15
N ASP A 496 -18.01 25.74 -62.25
CA ASP A 496 -18.42 26.19 -63.59
C ASP A 496 -19.53 25.34 -64.26
N ASP A 497 -19.85 24.15 -63.74
CA ASP A 497 -20.65 23.15 -64.46
C ASP A 497 -21.86 22.62 -63.70
N ASP A 498 -22.26 23.26 -62.58
CA ASP A 498 -23.33 22.83 -61.67
C ASP A 498 -23.19 21.35 -61.21
N SER A 499 -22.00 20.74 -61.36
CA SER A 499 -21.74 19.38 -60.90
C SER A 499 -21.41 19.36 -59.41
N ALA A 500 -21.39 18.18 -58.80
CA ALA A 500 -20.87 18.02 -57.45
C ALA A 500 -20.05 16.75 -57.31
N LEU A 501 -18.88 16.89 -56.68
CA LEU A 501 -18.03 15.78 -56.28
C LEU A 501 -18.36 15.39 -54.84
N VAL A 502 -18.74 14.13 -54.64
CA VAL A 502 -18.94 13.52 -53.32
C VAL A 502 -17.87 12.47 -53.14
N VAL A 503 -17.12 12.56 -52.04
CA VAL A 503 -16.11 11.57 -51.66
C VAL A 503 -16.49 11.04 -50.29
N VAL A 504 -16.50 9.72 -50.12
CA VAL A 504 -16.78 9.02 -48.86
C VAL A 504 -15.71 7.95 -48.68
N GLY A 505 -15.22 7.75 -47.46
CA GLY A 505 -14.27 6.69 -47.20
C GLY A 505 -14.02 6.46 -45.73
N ASP A 506 -13.25 5.41 -45.48
CA ASP A 506 -12.79 5.00 -44.16
C ASP A 506 -11.29 4.68 -44.21
N VAL A 507 -10.54 5.14 -43.21
CA VAL A 507 -9.10 4.89 -43.11
C VAL A 507 -8.82 3.73 -42.17
N THR A 508 -7.82 2.92 -42.52
CA THR A 508 -7.42 1.81 -41.66
C THR A 508 -6.81 2.31 -40.36
N GLY A 509 -7.33 1.81 -39.23
CA GLY A 509 -6.87 2.16 -37.89
C GLY A 509 -7.98 2.86 -37.09
N LYS A 510 -7.71 3.23 -35.83
CA LYS A 510 -8.69 3.92 -34.96
C LYS A 510 -8.00 4.99 -34.11
N GLY A 511 -8.75 6.03 -33.72
CA GLY A 511 -8.25 7.09 -32.84
C GLY A 511 -7.35 8.11 -33.54
N LEU A 512 -6.33 8.63 -32.84
CA LEU A 512 -5.56 9.80 -33.29
C LEU A 512 -4.88 9.61 -34.65
N GLN A 513 -4.29 8.42 -34.90
CA GLN A 513 -3.63 8.12 -36.18
C GLN A 513 -4.61 8.15 -37.36
N ALA A 514 -5.83 7.62 -37.17
CA ALA A 514 -6.87 7.62 -38.19
C ALA A 514 -7.33 9.05 -38.51
N GLY A 515 -7.59 9.88 -37.48
CA GLY A 515 -7.98 11.27 -37.71
C GLY A 515 -6.92 12.11 -38.44
N MET A 516 -5.62 11.83 -38.21
CA MET A 516 -4.54 12.48 -38.95
C MET A 516 -4.52 12.07 -40.43
N LEU A 517 -4.83 10.80 -40.74
CA LEU A 517 -4.98 10.34 -42.12
C LEU A 517 -6.21 10.95 -42.79
N VAL A 518 -7.34 11.03 -42.09
CA VAL A 518 -8.54 11.74 -42.56
C VAL A 518 -8.20 13.19 -42.92
N ALA A 519 -7.47 13.90 -42.06
CA ALA A 519 -7.10 15.28 -42.31
C ALA A 519 -6.24 15.46 -43.58
N LEU A 520 -5.31 14.53 -43.82
CA LEU A 520 -4.55 14.49 -45.05
C LEU A 520 -5.45 14.24 -46.27
N ILE A 521 -6.31 13.22 -46.20
CA ILE A 521 -7.16 12.83 -47.33
C ILE A 521 -8.11 13.97 -47.68
N VAL A 522 -8.78 14.58 -46.69
CA VAL A 522 -9.65 15.74 -46.91
C VAL A 522 -8.91 16.89 -47.58
N GLY A 523 -7.68 17.20 -47.13
CA GLY A 523 -6.83 18.20 -47.77
C GLY A 523 -6.48 17.86 -49.22
N ALA A 524 -6.11 16.61 -49.49
CA ALA A 524 -5.77 16.12 -50.82
C ALA A 524 -6.98 16.09 -51.76
N VAL A 525 -8.17 15.71 -51.29
CA VAL A 525 -9.43 15.76 -52.05
C VAL A 525 -9.71 17.20 -52.47
N ARG A 526 -9.68 18.16 -51.53
CA ARG A 526 -9.97 19.57 -51.82
C ARG A 526 -9.01 20.17 -52.85
N LEU A 527 -7.72 19.82 -52.77
CA LEU A 527 -6.72 20.28 -53.74
C LEU A 527 -6.93 19.64 -55.12
N GLN A 528 -7.20 18.34 -55.17
CA GLN A 528 -7.39 17.64 -56.44
C GLN A 528 -8.68 18.08 -57.15
N ALA A 529 -9.75 18.38 -56.40
CA ALA A 529 -11.02 18.87 -56.94
C ALA A 529 -10.89 20.25 -57.62
N GLN A 530 -9.87 21.05 -57.28
CA GLN A 530 -9.59 22.31 -58.00
C GLN A 530 -8.96 22.08 -59.38
N VAL A 531 -8.39 20.89 -59.62
CA VAL A 531 -7.68 20.55 -60.86
C VAL A 531 -8.55 19.69 -61.76
N ASP A 532 -9.10 18.60 -61.22
CA ASP A 532 -9.95 17.66 -61.96
C ASP A 532 -10.94 16.97 -61.00
N ASN A 533 -12.22 17.12 -61.30
CA ASN A 533 -13.34 16.51 -60.57
C ASN A 533 -13.69 15.10 -61.06
N ASN A 534 -12.93 14.52 -61.99
CA ASN A 534 -13.10 13.14 -62.42
C ASN A 534 -12.86 12.17 -61.23
N PRO A 535 -13.84 11.36 -60.83
CA PRO A 535 -13.72 10.46 -59.69
C PRO A 535 -12.50 9.54 -59.72
N GLN A 536 -12.13 9.04 -60.91
CA GLN A 536 -10.99 8.15 -61.08
C GLN A 536 -9.66 8.88 -60.83
N GLN A 537 -9.55 10.13 -61.28
CA GLN A 537 -8.35 10.96 -61.08
C GLN A 537 -8.23 11.41 -59.62
N VAL A 538 -9.37 11.69 -58.96
CA VAL A 538 -9.42 11.95 -57.52
C VAL A 538 -8.84 10.76 -56.75
N LEU A 539 -9.35 9.55 -56.97
CA LEU A 539 -8.85 8.36 -56.28
C LEU A 539 -7.38 8.05 -56.61
N ALA A 540 -6.95 8.25 -57.87
CA ALA A 540 -5.54 8.06 -58.26
C ALA A 540 -4.60 9.08 -57.56
N ALA A 541 -5.04 10.32 -57.37
CA ALA A 541 -4.27 11.32 -56.62
C ALA A 541 -4.19 10.97 -55.12
N LEU A 542 -5.30 10.53 -54.52
CA LEU A 542 -5.30 10.08 -53.12
C LEU A 542 -4.42 8.85 -52.92
N ASN A 543 -4.48 7.88 -53.83
CA ASN A 543 -3.66 6.67 -53.76
C ASN A 543 -2.17 7.01 -53.74
N ARG A 544 -1.72 7.92 -54.62
CA ARG A 544 -0.32 8.39 -54.63
C ARG A 544 0.11 9.00 -53.29
N GLN A 545 -0.76 9.80 -52.67
CA GLN A 545 -0.46 10.43 -51.38
C GLN A 545 -0.35 9.42 -50.22
N LEU A 546 -1.11 8.31 -50.29
CA LEU A 546 -1.11 7.28 -49.25
C LEU A 546 -0.05 6.21 -49.49
N SER A 547 0.21 5.81 -50.74
CA SER A 547 1.16 4.73 -51.08
C SER A 547 2.61 5.04 -50.72
N GLU A 548 2.95 6.31 -50.55
CA GLU A 548 4.29 6.74 -50.10
C GLU A 548 4.50 6.59 -48.59
N ARG A 549 3.49 6.15 -47.84
CA ARG A 549 3.52 6.08 -46.37
C ARG A 549 3.31 4.66 -45.88
N GLU A 550 4.12 4.26 -44.92
CA GLU A 550 3.92 2.97 -44.25
C GLU A 550 2.63 2.99 -43.42
N HIS A 551 1.84 1.92 -43.53
CA HIS A 551 0.61 1.71 -42.77
C HIS A 551 -0.48 2.79 -42.95
N ALA A 552 -0.55 3.41 -44.14
CA ALA A 552 -1.60 4.37 -44.48
C ALA A 552 -2.46 3.82 -45.64
N SER A 553 -3.65 3.31 -45.33
CA SER A 553 -4.61 2.86 -46.33
C SER A 553 -6.02 3.34 -46.02
N ALA A 554 -6.85 3.43 -47.04
CA ALA A 554 -8.24 3.85 -46.89
C ALA A 554 -9.13 3.21 -47.96
N THR A 555 -10.33 2.79 -47.58
CA THR A 555 -11.39 2.50 -48.54
C THR A 555 -12.04 3.82 -48.96
N CYS A 556 -12.37 3.99 -50.24
CA CYS A 556 -12.97 5.24 -50.70
C CYS A 556 -13.91 5.06 -51.91
N LEU A 557 -15.02 5.79 -51.93
CA LEU A 557 -15.85 6.06 -53.10
C LEU A 557 -15.72 7.53 -53.49
N ALA A 558 -15.55 7.79 -54.78
CA ALA A 558 -15.69 9.12 -55.35
C ALA A 558 -16.84 9.11 -56.37
N LEU A 559 -17.72 10.10 -56.30
CA LEU A 559 -18.88 10.23 -57.17
C LEU A 559 -18.98 11.65 -57.72
N ARG A 560 -19.17 11.81 -59.02
CA ARG A 560 -19.47 13.09 -59.66
C ARG A 560 -20.90 13.08 -60.17
N PHE A 561 -21.72 13.96 -59.63
CA PHE A 561 -23.10 14.18 -60.04
C PHE A 561 -23.14 15.30 -61.07
N MET A 562 -23.63 15.01 -62.27
CA MET A 562 -23.81 16.00 -63.34
C MET A 562 -25.24 16.57 -63.33
N PRO A 563 -25.47 17.79 -63.83
CA PRO A 563 -26.79 18.43 -63.83
C PRO A 563 -27.87 17.64 -64.60
N ASP A 564 -27.47 16.94 -65.65
CA ASP A 564 -28.34 16.09 -66.49
C ASP A 564 -28.80 14.80 -65.79
N GLY A 565 -28.21 14.49 -64.62
CA GLY A 565 -28.50 13.32 -63.80
C GLY A 565 -27.55 12.16 -64.06
N LEU A 566 -26.55 12.33 -64.92
CA LEU A 566 -25.49 11.35 -65.06
C LEU A 566 -24.62 11.37 -63.79
N VAL A 567 -24.39 10.21 -63.20
CA VAL A 567 -23.49 10.02 -62.06
C VAL A 567 -22.34 9.13 -62.50
N GLN A 568 -21.12 9.62 -62.33
CA GLN A 568 -19.90 8.84 -62.49
C GLN A 568 -19.38 8.44 -61.12
N LEU A 569 -19.12 7.17 -60.91
CA LEU A 569 -18.61 6.60 -59.66
C LEU A 569 -17.26 5.93 -59.92
N ALA A 570 -16.32 6.09 -58.99
CA ALA A 570 -15.10 5.29 -58.92
C ALA A 570 -14.99 4.63 -57.53
N ASN A 571 -14.54 3.36 -57.49
CA ASN A 571 -14.43 2.59 -56.25
C ASN A 571 -12.97 2.21 -55.93
N ALA A 572 -12.53 2.51 -54.72
CA ALA A 572 -11.29 2.06 -54.11
C ALA A 572 -11.58 1.18 -52.89
N GLY A 573 -12.30 0.07 -53.09
CA GLY A 573 -12.52 -0.98 -52.09
C GLY A 573 -13.51 -0.65 -50.98
N HIS A 574 -14.35 0.37 -51.16
CA HIS A 574 -15.38 0.73 -50.18
C HIS A 574 -16.71 0.02 -50.45
N LEU A 575 -17.63 0.09 -49.49
CA LEU A 575 -18.92 -0.57 -49.57
C LEU A 575 -19.76 -0.05 -50.75
N PRO A 576 -20.53 -0.92 -51.43
CA PRO A 576 -21.41 -0.48 -52.50
C PRO A 576 -22.52 0.46 -52.01
N PRO A 577 -22.86 1.50 -52.78
CA PRO A 577 -23.99 2.37 -52.44
C PRO A 577 -25.34 1.68 -52.73
N TYR A 578 -26.40 2.19 -52.13
CA TYR A 578 -27.77 1.71 -52.32
C TYR A 578 -28.58 2.72 -53.13
N LEU A 579 -29.02 2.32 -54.33
CA LEU A 579 -29.90 3.11 -55.18
C LEU A 579 -31.34 2.68 -54.94
N ASN A 580 -32.19 3.60 -54.47
CA ASN A 580 -33.59 3.35 -54.14
C ASN A 580 -33.80 2.14 -53.21
N GLY A 581 -32.87 1.95 -52.27
CA GLY A 581 -32.90 0.85 -51.31
C GLY A 581 -32.38 -0.49 -51.84
N VAL A 582 -31.81 -0.52 -53.05
CA VAL A 582 -31.19 -1.71 -53.65
C VAL A 582 -29.68 -1.48 -53.79
N GLU A 583 -28.89 -2.44 -53.31
CA GLU A 583 -27.42 -2.40 -53.42
C GLU A 583 -26.97 -2.39 -54.88
N MET A 584 -26.08 -1.46 -55.22
CA MET A 584 -25.50 -1.36 -56.56
C MET A 584 -24.41 -2.40 -56.76
N GLN A 585 -24.41 -3.05 -57.92
CA GLN A 585 -23.33 -3.96 -58.30
C GLN A 585 -22.13 -3.13 -58.81
N ILE A 586 -21.06 -3.08 -58.03
CA ILE A 586 -19.80 -2.41 -58.38
C ILE A 586 -18.66 -3.43 -58.46
N GLU A 587 -17.67 -3.15 -59.31
CA GLU A 587 -16.47 -3.97 -59.40
C GLU A 587 -15.63 -3.82 -58.12
N GLY A 588 -15.10 -4.94 -57.62
CA GLY A 588 -14.22 -4.94 -56.46
C GLY A 588 -12.87 -4.31 -56.80
N ALA A 589 -12.36 -3.47 -55.90
CA ALA A 589 -11.08 -2.79 -56.04
C ALA A 589 -10.26 -2.89 -54.75
N LEU A 590 -8.95 -2.71 -54.85
CA LEU A 590 -8.10 -2.59 -53.66
C LEU A 590 -8.29 -1.22 -52.99
N PRO A 591 -8.12 -1.13 -51.65
CA PRO A 591 -8.08 0.15 -50.95
C PRO A 591 -6.96 1.07 -51.46
N LEU A 592 -7.12 2.37 -51.24
CA LEU A 592 -6.06 3.36 -51.43
C LEU A 592 -4.85 3.02 -50.54
N GLY A 593 -3.65 3.32 -51.02
CA GLY A 593 -2.37 3.18 -50.30
C GLY A 593 -1.75 1.79 -50.34
N ILE A 594 -2.44 0.77 -50.88
CA ILE A 594 -1.96 -0.61 -50.88
C ILE A 594 -0.91 -0.88 -51.97
N LEU A 595 -1.13 -0.40 -53.19
CA LEU A 595 -0.15 -0.47 -54.28
C LEU A 595 -0.07 0.88 -55.01
N PRO A 596 1.13 1.31 -55.43
CA PRO A 596 1.28 2.44 -56.32
C PRO A 596 0.65 2.14 -57.70
N ASP A 597 0.26 3.19 -58.42
CA ASP A 597 -0.17 3.15 -59.83
C ASP A 597 -1.36 2.21 -60.14
N ILE A 598 -2.30 2.04 -59.20
CA ILE A 598 -3.59 1.36 -59.44
C ILE A 598 -4.52 2.26 -60.27
N THR A 599 -5.22 1.65 -61.23
CA THR A 599 -6.38 2.25 -61.90
C THR A 599 -7.66 1.73 -61.25
N TYR A 600 -8.50 2.64 -60.74
CA TYR A 600 -9.75 2.30 -60.06
C TYR A 600 -10.89 2.10 -61.06
N PRO A 601 -11.74 1.06 -60.89
CA PRO A 601 -12.88 0.81 -61.76
C PRO A 601 -13.91 1.93 -61.63
N THR A 602 -14.57 2.24 -62.75
CA THR A 602 -15.59 3.28 -62.83
C THR A 602 -16.93 2.73 -63.31
N LEU A 603 -18.01 3.29 -62.79
CA LEU A 603 -19.39 2.97 -63.16
C LEU A 603 -20.12 4.27 -63.51
N SER A 604 -20.89 4.28 -64.59
CA SER A 604 -21.77 5.40 -64.93
C SER A 604 -23.22 4.95 -64.90
N PHE A 605 -24.07 5.70 -64.21
CA PHE A 605 -25.51 5.44 -64.13
C PHE A 605 -26.28 6.76 -64.10
N ARG A 606 -27.60 6.70 -64.25
CA ARG A 606 -28.46 7.88 -64.24
C ARG A 606 -29.31 7.90 -62.98
N LEU A 607 -29.39 9.05 -62.33
CA LEU A 607 -30.25 9.31 -61.19
C LEU A 607 -31.46 10.11 -61.69
N ASP A 608 -32.66 9.53 -61.67
CA ASP A 608 -33.88 10.21 -62.10
C ASP A 608 -34.48 11.06 -60.96
N SER A 609 -35.35 12.01 -61.30
CA SER A 609 -35.97 12.86 -60.30
C SER A 609 -36.76 12.04 -59.28
N GLY A 610 -36.45 12.22 -58.00
CA GLY A 610 -37.00 11.43 -56.89
C GLY A 610 -36.11 10.28 -56.44
N ASP A 611 -35.18 9.81 -57.28
CA ASP A 611 -34.26 8.72 -56.91
C ASP A 611 -33.32 9.16 -55.79
N SER A 612 -33.04 8.23 -54.88
CA SER A 612 -32.13 8.43 -53.76
C SER A 612 -30.99 7.42 -53.78
N LEU A 613 -29.78 7.92 -53.63
CA LEU A 613 -28.56 7.15 -53.44
C LEU A 613 -28.13 7.26 -51.97
N VAL A 614 -27.90 6.13 -51.30
CA VAL A 614 -27.38 6.10 -49.92
C VAL A 614 -25.99 5.49 -49.92
N LEU A 615 -25.04 6.22 -49.35
CA LEU A 615 -23.67 5.83 -49.06
C LEU A 615 -23.55 5.61 -47.55
N MET A 616 -22.85 4.58 -47.13
CA MET A 616 -22.65 4.30 -45.70
C MET A 616 -21.30 3.64 -45.44
N SER A 617 -20.77 3.84 -44.24
CA SER A 617 -19.63 3.05 -43.75
C SER A 617 -20.06 1.69 -43.21
N ASP A 618 -19.08 0.82 -42.98
CA ASP A 618 -19.28 -0.53 -42.46
C ASP A 618 -19.78 -0.54 -41.01
N GLY A 619 -19.52 0.51 -40.22
CA GLY A 619 -20.01 0.61 -38.84
C GLY A 619 -21.54 0.53 -38.70
N VAL A 620 -22.32 0.75 -39.77
CA VAL A 620 -23.76 0.45 -39.78
C VAL A 620 -24.01 -1.06 -39.76
N ALA A 621 -23.40 -1.81 -40.67
CA ALA A 621 -23.58 -3.26 -40.79
C ALA A 621 -22.82 -4.03 -39.69
N GLU A 622 -21.71 -3.49 -39.20
CA GLU A 622 -20.83 -4.09 -38.21
C GLU A 622 -21.18 -3.74 -36.75
N ALA A 623 -22.17 -2.86 -36.52
CA ALA A 623 -22.70 -2.62 -35.19
C ALA A 623 -23.07 -3.95 -34.50
N GLN A 624 -22.71 -4.09 -33.22
CA GLN A 624 -22.69 -5.36 -32.53
C GLN A 624 -23.45 -5.31 -31.19
N ASP A 625 -24.35 -6.27 -30.98
CA ASP A 625 -25.06 -6.40 -29.69
C ASP A 625 -24.17 -6.95 -28.56
N THR A 626 -24.69 -6.98 -27.33
CA THR A 626 -23.97 -7.51 -26.15
C THR A 626 -23.59 -8.99 -26.24
N HIS A 627 -24.17 -9.74 -27.19
CA HIS A 627 -23.87 -11.15 -27.43
C HIS A 627 -22.90 -11.35 -28.60
N GLY A 628 -22.47 -10.28 -29.27
CA GLY A 628 -21.56 -10.34 -30.39
C GLY A 628 -22.21 -10.50 -31.75
N ASN A 629 -23.55 -10.41 -31.87
CA ASN A 629 -24.23 -10.51 -33.16
C ASN A 629 -24.11 -9.19 -33.92
N LEU A 630 -23.86 -9.25 -35.23
CA LEU A 630 -23.82 -8.07 -36.09
C LEU A 630 -25.24 -7.58 -36.45
N PHE A 631 -25.36 -6.28 -36.68
CA PHE A 631 -26.57 -5.64 -37.22
C PHE A 631 -26.86 -6.23 -38.60
N GLY A 632 -25.81 -6.35 -39.42
CA GLY A 632 -25.76 -7.11 -40.65
C GLY A 632 -26.47 -6.44 -41.83
N PHE A 633 -26.02 -6.76 -43.05
CA PHE A 633 -26.56 -6.19 -44.29
C PHE A 633 -28.07 -6.40 -44.47
N GLY A 634 -28.62 -7.53 -43.99
CA GLY A 634 -30.06 -7.80 -44.13
C GLY A 634 -30.97 -6.80 -43.41
N ARG A 635 -30.61 -6.37 -42.19
CA ARG A 635 -31.37 -5.35 -41.45
C ARG A 635 -31.16 -3.96 -42.05
N THR A 636 -29.95 -3.69 -42.53
CA THR A 636 -29.61 -2.45 -43.21
C THR A 636 -30.43 -2.29 -44.49
N GLU A 637 -30.53 -3.34 -45.31
CA GLU A 637 -31.40 -3.37 -46.51
C GLU A 637 -32.87 -3.10 -46.18
N GLU A 638 -33.41 -3.71 -45.13
CA GLU A 638 -34.80 -3.52 -44.72
C GLU A 638 -35.08 -2.05 -44.37
N LEU A 639 -34.17 -1.41 -43.63
CA LEU A 639 -34.26 0.02 -43.30
C LEU A 639 -34.14 0.90 -44.56
N LEU A 640 -33.24 0.57 -45.48
CA LEU A 640 -33.04 1.33 -46.71
C LEU A 640 -34.24 1.22 -47.67
N ARG A 641 -34.87 0.04 -47.77
CA ARG A 641 -36.09 -0.16 -48.58
C ARG A 641 -37.30 0.61 -48.04
N SER A 642 -37.34 0.90 -46.74
CA SER A 642 -38.39 1.72 -46.12
C SER A 642 -38.23 3.24 -46.38
N SER A 643 -37.26 3.65 -47.21
CA SER A 643 -36.90 5.05 -47.48
C SER A 643 -36.59 5.85 -46.20
N SER A 644 -35.99 5.19 -45.21
CA SER A 644 -35.63 5.82 -43.94
C SER A 644 -34.62 6.97 -44.12
N SER A 645 -34.68 7.98 -43.25
CA SER A 645 -33.70 9.07 -43.20
C SER A 645 -32.34 8.54 -42.70
N PRO A 646 -31.21 9.17 -43.08
CA PRO A 646 -29.89 8.83 -42.53
C PRO A 646 -29.87 8.76 -41.01
N SER A 647 -30.60 9.66 -40.36
CA SER A 647 -30.73 9.74 -38.89
C SER A 647 -31.38 8.52 -38.25
N LYS A 648 -32.33 7.88 -38.93
CA LYS A 648 -32.95 6.64 -38.44
C LYS A 648 -32.00 5.46 -38.59
N ILE A 649 -31.26 5.38 -39.70
CA ILE A 649 -30.31 4.30 -39.96
C ILE A 649 -29.16 4.36 -38.95
N ALA A 650 -28.54 5.54 -38.81
CA ALA A 650 -27.45 5.75 -37.87
C ALA A 650 -27.88 5.48 -36.41
N ARG A 651 -29.08 5.90 -36.03
CA ARG A 651 -29.65 5.63 -34.70
C ARG A 651 -29.88 4.14 -34.45
N ALA A 652 -30.44 3.42 -35.41
CA ALA A 652 -30.70 1.99 -35.28
C ALA A 652 -29.40 1.19 -35.06
N ALA A 653 -28.36 1.47 -35.85
CA ALA A 653 -27.04 0.85 -35.67
C ALA A 653 -26.42 1.22 -34.32
N LYS A 654 -26.49 2.51 -33.93
CA LYS A 654 -25.94 2.98 -32.65
C LYS A 654 -26.62 2.36 -31.43
N GLU A 655 -27.95 2.23 -31.46
CA GLU A 655 -28.74 1.60 -30.39
C GLU A 655 -28.50 0.08 -30.31
N PHE A 656 -28.17 -0.55 -31.44
CA PHE A 656 -27.82 -1.97 -31.48
C PHE A 656 -26.45 -2.25 -30.83
N GLY A 657 -25.48 -1.34 -31.05
CA GLY A 657 -24.22 -1.30 -30.34
C GLY A 657 -23.07 -0.87 -31.25
N GLN A 658 -22.67 0.40 -31.15
CA GLN A 658 -21.63 0.95 -32.01
C GLN A 658 -20.22 0.44 -31.65
N THR A 659 -19.56 -0.23 -32.60
CA THR A 659 -18.20 -0.76 -32.50
C THR A 659 -17.20 -0.03 -33.42
N ASP A 660 -17.71 0.54 -34.51
CA ASP A 660 -16.96 1.38 -35.45
C ASP A 660 -17.67 2.69 -35.77
N ASP A 661 -16.99 3.58 -36.48
CA ASP A 661 -17.57 4.85 -36.91
C ASP A 661 -18.80 4.61 -37.80
N ILE A 662 -19.84 5.42 -37.59
CA ILE A 662 -21.08 5.33 -38.36
C ILE A 662 -21.17 6.59 -39.21
N LEU A 663 -21.14 6.40 -40.52
CA LEU A 663 -21.39 7.44 -41.51
C LEU A 663 -22.52 6.99 -42.42
N VAL A 664 -23.53 7.84 -42.59
CA VAL A 664 -24.62 7.64 -43.55
C VAL A 664 -24.84 8.93 -44.31
N LEU A 665 -24.70 8.88 -45.63
CA LEU A 665 -24.89 10.02 -46.54
C LEU A 665 -25.94 9.67 -47.58
N LYS A 666 -27.01 10.44 -47.64
CA LYS A 666 -28.08 10.28 -48.63
C LYS A 666 -28.07 11.45 -49.60
N VAL A 667 -28.06 11.14 -50.89
CA VAL A 667 -28.15 12.09 -51.99
C VAL A 667 -29.41 11.79 -52.79
N GLN A 668 -30.34 12.73 -52.89
CA GLN A 668 -31.59 12.58 -53.62
C GLN A 668 -31.70 13.62 -54.72
N ARG A 669 -32.09 13.22 -55.94
CA ARG A 669 -32.32 14.18 -57.03
C ARG A 669 -33.68 14.86 -56.87
N THR A 670 -33.70 16.19 -56.81
CA THR A 670 -34.95 16.94 -56.64
C THR A 670 -35.75 17.04 -57.95
N THR A 671 -37.07 17.13 -57.85
CA THR A 671 -37.96 17.38 -58.98
C THR A 671 -37.84 18.84 -59.44
N THR A 672 -37.97 19.06 -60.75
CA THR A 672 -37.70 20.34 -61.41
C THR A 672 -38.50 21.53 -60.86
N GLU A 673 -39.67 21.31 -60.24
CA GLU A 673 -40.44 22.37 -59.56
C GLU A 673 -39.80 22.88 -58.25
N ALA A 674 -39.09 22.02 -57.51
CA ALA A 674 -38.36 22.43 -56.30
C ALA A 674 -37.05 23.16 -56.62
N ALA A 675 -36.39 22.78 -57.73
CA ALA A 675 -35.14 23.43 -58.19
C ALA A 675 -35.33 24.92 -58.55
N PHE A 676 -36.52 25.32 -59.02
CA PHE A 676 -36.86 26.74 -59.25
C PHE A 676 -37.13 27.51 -57.95
N ALA A 677 -37.64 26.85 -56.91
CA ALA A 677 -37.88 27.46 -55.60
C ALA A 677 -36.56 27.72 -54.83
N ASP A 678 -35.61 26.78 -54.85
CA ASP A 678 -34.30 26.95 -54.22
C ASP A 678 -33.46 28.03 -54.91
N LYS A 679 -33.52 28.14 -56.25
CA LYS A 679 -32.86 29.23 -56.99
C LYS A 679 -33.45 30.61 -56.65
N ALA A 680 -34.76 30.69 -56.38
CA ALA A 680 -35.42 31.92 -55.98
C ALA A 680 -35.08 32.34 -54.53
N VAL A 681 -34.85 31.38 -53.63
CA VAL A 681 -34.41 31.65 -52.25
C VAL A 681 -32.92 32.01 -52.17
N ALA A 682 -32.07 31.39 -53.01
CA ALA A 682 -30.65 31.71 -53.09
C ALA A 682 -30.34 33.07 -53.73
N LEU A 683 -31.25 33.60 -54.56
CA LEU A 683 -31.16 34.96 -55.11
C LEU A 683 -31.75 36.05 -54.18
N ALA A 684 -32.41 35.64 -53.09
CA ALA A 684 -33.07 36.53 -52.13
C ALA A 684 -32.31 36.69 -50.80
N ASN A 685 -31.24 35.91 -50.56
CA ASN A 685 -30.30 36.01 -49.44
C ASN A 685 -28.91 36.34 -49.96
#